data_AF-A0A011PR64-F1
#
_entry.id   AF-A0A011PR64-F1
#
_cell.length_a   1.000
_cell.length_b   1.000
_cell.length_c   1.000
_cell.angle_alpha   90.00
_cell.angle_beta   90.00
_cell.angle_gamma   90.00
#
_symmetry.space_group_name_H-M   'P 1'
#
loop_
_entity.id
_entity.type
_entity.pdbx_description
1 polymer ?
#
loop_
_entity_poly.entity_id
_entity_poly.type
_entity_poly.pdbx_seq_one_letter_code
_entity_poly.pdbx_strand_id
1 'polypeptide(L)'
;MTTPMIEQYKPYKGPESYQVEDAAFFFGRREVADQIVAHVLSAQMSLLHAQSGAGKTSLLNALVIPQLEQRGWTPVRILPQNDPVRATRIACLQYVLPPPEAEALALRRALDGLFAATDDPTLDELLARYDDREILPLHDPRKRCLIAPVPLEGSCARYPALDGGKVTPYICRLLRSSLDLATVADHLAAIATACGTGSESWQPVRGDTRVRQLLHILDGPACRAAYATTLDYLDLPVRELRPFIDNLLRIYGSVRPGFCLVLLFDQFEELFTRFVDAGSLHAPGSHDMPDWRLRVEFIDELRTLCREPPAEDGRRRRGRRSPLPVRFLLSMRSEYIAQLRPIREFVPELDRSACQLELLTQASARQAIEEPAVLYGYTYEEECFNQILADLLKEERYIEPAHLSLVCEKLWLESGRQLVSRAAPAAAGELPTVPLATYAERLHGARGILRDFLHDFLVALADDDERREALELIEPLITGSGTRNIVERRQLIHFPFRDPTRRTALLDKLVNRTLVRIEPRLGGQFIEITHEFLIPAIQEALQKYLYGNVEYQQFRVALRALAESQRDPAASATDSVINRAEFAILDRNRQRVQWNGWAVEQMLRAWLCHGSGGEQRPTLRYWLDAANGLAAIADLGTIRQRLAGSAAGPGFLSRPELQQINANRDRQAFTPAERQAILRSELLRATAEEHADVRHWTQQVMQ
;
A
#
# COMPACT_ATOMS: atom_id res chain seq x y z
N MET A 1 17.73 -18.16 5.53
CA MET A 1 16.93 -16.93 5.73
C MET A 1 17.89 -15.83 6.12
N THR A 2 17.88 -14.71 5.40
CA THR A 2 18.75 -13.57 5.66
C THR A 2 18.41 -12.99 7.03
N THR A 3 19.34 -13.12 7.98
CA THR A 3 19.35 -12.31 9.21
C THR A 3 19.15 -10.86 8.79
N PRO A 4 18.16 -10.12 9.34
CA PRO A 4 18.00 -8.72 8.98
C PRO A 4 19.31 -8.00 9.28
N MET A 5 19.87 -7.36 8.26
CA MET A 5 21.14 -6.64 8.35
C MET A 5 21.05 -5.63 9.49
N ILE A 6 22.11 -5.53 10.31
CA ILE A 6 22.24 -4.58 11.43
C ILE A 6 21.88 -3.13 11.00
N GLU A 7 22.08 -2.80 9.72
CA GLU A 7 21.75 -1.50 9.13
C GLU A 7 20.24 -1.16 9.08
N GLN A 8 19.33 -2.12 9.32
CA GLN A 8 17.89 -1.87 9.30
C GLN A 8 17.34 -1.22 10.58
N TYR A 9 18.09 -1.23 11.68
CA TYR A 9 17.58 -0.83 13.00
C TYR A 9 18.08 0.55 13.41
N LYS A 10 17.26 1.56 13.10
CA LYS A 10 17.45 3.00 13.37
C LYS A 10 16.56 3.48 14.54
N PRO A 11 16.94 4.57 15.25
CA PRO A 11 16.13 5.17 16.32
C PRO A 11 14.78 5.70 15.82
N TYR A 12 14.69 6.16 14.57
CA TYR A 12 13.49 6.71 13.98
C TYR A 12 13.06 5.95 12.73
N LYS A 13 11.75 5.82 12.50
CA LYS A 13 11.20 5.00 11.40
C LYS A 13 11.00 5.76 10.09
N GLY A 14 11.11 7.08 10.12
CA GLY A 14 10.87 7.95 8.96
C GLY A 14 9.40 7.96 8.58
N PRO A 15 9.06 7.71 7.30
CA PRO A 15 7.66 7.67 6.87
C PRO A 15 6.92 6.39 7.32
N GLU A 16 7.64 5.36 7.77
CA GLU A 16 7.03 4.10 8.22
C GLU A 16 6.37 4.25 9.59
N SER A 17 5.30 3.48 9.82
CA SER A 17 4.70 3.38 11.15
C SER A 17 5.58 2.56 12.10
N TYR A 18 5.67 3.00 13.35
CA TYR A 18 6.27 2.23 14.42
C TYR A 18 5.46 0.94 14.64
N GLN A 19 6.17 -0.17 14.81
CA GLN A 19 5.57 -1.47 15.10
C GLN A 19 5.72 -1.82 16.59
N VAL A 20 5.19 -2.98 16.98
CA VAL A 20 5.19 -3.45 18.37
C VAL A 20 6.62 -3.64 18.90
N GLU A 21 7.53 -4.12 18.04
CA GLU A 21 8.96 -4.27 18.30
C GLU A 21 9.71 -2.95 18.45
N ASP A 22 9.13 -1.83 18.01
CA ASP A 22 9.71 -0.49 18.13
C ASP A 22 9.24 0.26 19.38
N ALA A 23 8.41 -0.37 20.24
CA ALA A 23 7.79 0.25 21.41
C ALA A 23 8.77 1.01 22.33
N ALA A 24 9.98 0.47 22.52
CA ALA A 24 11.01 1.09 23.34
C ALA A 24 11.55 2.44 22.79
N PHE A 25 11.23 2.77 21.53
CA PHE A 25 11.72 3.95 20.83
C PHE A 25 10.61 4.92 20.42
N PHE A 26 9.38 4.67 20.87
CA PHE A 26 8.22 5.51 20.54
C PHE A 26 7.81 6.38 21.74
N PHE A 27 8.18 7.65 21.69
CA PHE A 27 8.00 8.62 22.79
C PHE A 27 7.04 9.77 22.43
N GLY A 28 6.72 10.62 23.41
CA GLY A 28 5.84 11.77 23.24
C GLY A 28 4.33 11.46 23.18
N ARG A 29 3.94 10.19 23.31
CA ARG A 29 2.55 9.73 23.14
C ARG A 29 1.98 8.89 24.29
N ARG A 30 2.71 8.79 25.40
CA ARG A 30 2.33 7.94 26.55
C ARG A 30 0.99 8.35 27.17
N GLU A 31 0.78 9.64 27.43
CA GLU A 31 -0.46 10.14 28.03
C GLU A 31 -1.70 9.79 27.19
N VAL A 32 -1.62 9.97 25.86
CA VAL A 32 -2.74 9.63 24.95
C VAL A 32 -2.96 8.12 24.90
N ALA A 33 -1.89 7.32 24.93
CA ALA A 33 -2.00 5.86 25.01
C ALA A 33 -2.71 5.41 26.30
N ASP A 34 -2.36 6.02 27.43
CA ASP A 34 -2.96 5.70 28.73
C ASP A 34 -4.46 6.07 28.75
N GLN A 35 -4.83 7.22 28.16
CA GLN A 35 -6.22 7.65 28.01
C GLN A 35 -7.04 6.68 27.17
N ILE A 36 -6.55 6.28 25.98
CA ILE A 36 -7.32 5.38 25.12
C ILE A 36 -7.42 3.97 25.72
N VAL A 37 -6.38 3.50 26.40
CA VAL A 37 -6.43 2.24 27.15
C VAL A 37 -7.49 2.32 28.26
N ALA A 38 -7.53 3.40 29.05
CA ALA A 38 -8.55 3.59 30.07
C ALA A 38 -9.97 3.59 29.47
N HIS A 39 -10.18 4.21 28.31
CA HIS A 39 -11.47 4.14 27.61
C HIS A 39 -11.83 2.72 27.19
N VAL A 40 -10.91 1.96 26.59
CA VAL A 40 -11.13 0.55 26.22
C VAL A 40 -11.49 -0.32 27.43
N LEU A 41 -10.89 -0.06 28.59
CA LEU A 41 -11.19 -0.80 29.82
C LEU A 41 -12.57 -0.45 30.41
N SER A 42 -13.00 0.80 30.26
CA SER A 42 -14.23 1.32 30.86
C SER A 42 -15.48 1.17 29.98
N ALA A 43 -15.35 1.22 28.66
CA ALA A 43 -16.44 1.18 27.70
C ALA A 43 -16.41 -0.11 26.86
N GLN A 44 -17.56 -0.57 26.35
CA GLN A 44 -17.59 -1.75 25.47
C GLN A 44 -16.95 -1.45 24.12
N MET A 45 -17.17 -0.24 23.60
CA MET A 45 -16.62 0.23 22.33
C MET A 45 -16.17 1.67 22.47
N SER A 46 -14.92 1.92 22.07
CA SER A 46 -14.25 3.23 22.14
C SER A 46 -13.87 3.71 20.75
N LEU A 47 -13.67 5.02 20.60
CA LEU A 47 -13.29 5.65 19.33
C LEU A 47 -11.95 6.37 19.50
N LEU A 48 -10.99 6.10 18.61
CA LEU A 48 -9.78 6.89 18.42
C LEU A 48 -9.89 7.58 17.05
N HIS A 49 -9.88 8.90 17.02
CA HIS A 49 -9.93 9.63 15.76
C HIS A 49 -8.85 10.69 15.64
N ALA A 50 -8.34 10.90 14.43
CA ALA A 50 -7.36 11.92 14.15
C ALA A 50 -7.30 12.26 12.66
N GLN A 51 -6.77 13.44 12.34
CA GLN A 51 -6.34 13.72 10.98
C GLN A 51 -5.28 12.71 10.49
N SER A 52 -5.10 12.64 9.18
CA SER A 52 -4.09 11.76 8.61
C SER A 52 -2.67 12.23 8.97
N GLY A 53 -1.74 11.29 9.13
CA GLY A 53 -0.36 11.59 9.54
C GLY A 53 -0.15 11.84 11.05
N ALA A 54 -1.19 11.85 11.88
CA ALA A 54 -1.08 12.06 13.33
C ALA A 54 -0.43 10.88 14.11
N GLY A 55 -0.21 9.74 13.44
CA GLY A 55 0.45 8.57 14.02
C GLY A 55 -0.48 7.56 14.69
N LYS A 56 -1.76 7.45 14.26
CA LYS A 56 -2.74 6.49 14.82
C LYS A 56 -2.23 5.04 14.85
N THR A 57 -1.83 4.50 13.71
CA THR A 57 -1.31 3.13 13.60
C THR A 57 -0.05 2.92 14.45
N SER A 58 0.84 3.92 14.50
CA SER A 58 2.04 3.87 15.36
C SER A 58 1.66 3.83 16.85
N LEU A 59 0.70 4.66 17.29
CA LEU A 59 0.18 4.65 18.66
C LEU A 59 -0.40 3.29 19.04
N LEU A 60 -1.23 2.72 18.15
CA LEU A 60 -1.86 1.42 18.38
C LEU A 60 -0.83 0.31 18.56
N ASN A 61 0.16 0.24 17.66
CA ASN A 61 1.17 -0.82 17.67
C ASN A 61 2.18 -0.66 18.81
N ALA A 62 2.76 0.53 18.94
CA ALA A 62 3.91 0.72 19.80
C ALA A 62 3.52 0.87 21.28
N LEU A 63 2.29 1.34 21.59
CA LEU A 63 1.86 1.57 22.98
C LEU A 63 0.57 0.84 23.35
N VAL A 64 -0.52 0.98 22.59
CA VAL A 64 -1.84 0.49 23.03
C VAL A 64 -1.88 -1.04 23.11
N ILE A 65 -1.39 -1.74 22.09
CA ILE A 65 -1.32 -3.22 22.07
C ILE A 65 -0.49 -3.75 23.26
N PRO A 66 0.80 -3.35 23.43
CA PRO A 66 1.60 -3.77 24.59
C PRO A 66 0.94 -3.50 25.94
N GLN A 67 0.34 -2.33 26.09
CA GLN A 67 -0.32 -1.92 27.33
C GLN A 67 -1.57 -2.72 27.67
N LEU A 68 -2.34 -3.16 26.67
CA LEU A 68 -3.51 -4.01 26.87
C LEU A 68 -3.08 -5.43 27.25
N GLU A 69 -2.03 -5.96 26.61
CA GLU A 69 -1.46 -7.27 26.93
C GLU A 69 -0.95 -7.37 28.37
N GLN A 70 -0.20 -6.35 28.81
CA GLN A 70 0.30 -6.26 30.19
C GLN A 70 -0.82 -6.25 31.23
N ARG A 71 -2.03 -5.84 30.83
CA ARG A 71 -3.23 -5.83 31.68
C ARG A 71 -4.06 -7.11 31.53
N GLY A 72 -3.54 -8.13 30.85
CA GLY A 72 -4.17 -9.45 30.66
C GLY A 72 -5.18 -9.53 29.51
N TRP A 73 -5.28 -8.51 28.67
CA TRP A 73 -6.18 -8.52 27.52
C TRP A 73 -5.50 -9.13 26.28
N THR A 74 -6.30 -9.62 25.34
CA THR A 74 -5.82 -10.10 24.05
C THR A 74 -6.22 -9.13 22.93
N PRO A 75 -5.38 -8.12 22.60
CA PRO A 75 -5.69 -7.11 21.60
C PRO A 75 -5.34 -7.57 20.18
N VAL A 76 -6.36 -7.72 19.34
CA VAL A 76 -6.20 -8.11 17.94
C VAL A 76 -6.36 -6.87 17.06
N ARG A 77 -5.34 -6.50 16.29
CA ARG A 77 -5.43 -5.43 15.29
C ARG A 77 -6.05 -5.96 14.01
N ILE A 78 -7.11 -5.32 13.54
CA ILE A 78 -7.85 -5.69 12.33
C ILE A 78 -7.82 -4.53 11.34
N LEU A 79 -7.53 -4.84 10.08
CA LEU A 79 -7.75 -3.97 8.94
C LEU A 79 -8.95 -4.53 8.16
N PRO A 80 -10.00 -3.75 7.85
CA PRO A 80 -11.19 -4.25 7.14
C PRO A 80 -10.92 -4.93 5.78
N GLN A 81 -9.87 -4.51 5.07
CA GLN A 81 -9.48 -5.04 3.75
C GLN A 81 -10.67 -5.14 2.76
N ASN A 82 -10.81 -6.24 2.02
CA ASN A 82 -11.87 -6.46 1.02
C ASN A 82 -13.07 -7.24 1.57
N ASP A 83 -12.92 -7.88 2.74
CA ASP A 83 -13.98 -8.61 3.44
C ASP A 83 -13.71 -8.45 4.95
N PRO A 84 -14.42 -7.54 5.64
CA PRO A 84 -14.12 -7.20 7.03
C PRO A 84 -14.45 -8.33 8.01
N VAL A 85 -15.40 -9.20 7.68
CA VAL A 85 -15.74 -10.38 8.49
C VAL A 85 -14.60 -11.39 8.41
N ARG A 86 -14.17 -11.72 7.18
CA ARG A 86 -13.03 -12.60 6.95
C ARG A 86 -11.74 -12.03 7.55
N ALA A 87 -11.47 -10.74 7.36
CA ALA A 87 -10.28 -10.08 7.90
C ALA A 87 -10.24 -10.13 9.43
N THR A 88 -11.39 -9.97 10.10
CA THR A 88 -11.48 -10.10 11.56
C THR A 88 -11.12 -11.51 12.02
N ARG A 89 -11.64 -12.54 11.35
CA ARG A 89 -11.33 -13.95 11.68
C ARG A 89 -9.86 -14.26 11.49
N ILE A 90 -9.30 -13.91 10.33
CA ILE A 90 -7.89 -14.14 10.01
C ILE A 90 -7.00 -13.45 11.04
N ALA A 91 -7.27 -12.18 11.37
CA ALA A 91 -6.50 -11.45 12.37
C ALA A 91 -6.57 -12.12 13.75
N CYS A 92 -7.75 -12.57 14.17
CA CYS A 92 -7.92 -13.32 15.42
C CYS A 92 -7.13 -14.64 15.40
N LEU A 93 -7.20 -15.42 14.32
CA LEU A 93 -6.46 -16.67 14.20
C LEU A 93 -4.94 -16.41 14.23
N GLN A 94 -4.44 -15.47 13.44
CA GLN A 94 -3.02 -15.11 13.37
C GLN A 94 -2.43 -14.61 14.69
N TYR A 95 -3.24 -13.90 15.49
CA TYR A 95 -2.78 -13.27 16.73
C TYR A 95 -3.03 -14.09 18.00
N VAL A 96 -4.19 -14.76 18.10
CA VAL A 96 -4.57 -15.57 19.26
C VAL A 96 -4.07 -17.01 19.12
N LEU A 97 -4.05 -17.55 17.90
CA LEU A 97 -3.69 -18.94 17.60
C LEU A 97 -2.58 -18.99 16.54
N PRO A 98 -1.37 -18.45 16.82
CA PRO A 98 -0.26 -18.57 15.89
C PRO A 98 0.15 -20.04 15.67
N PRO A 99 0.62 -20.42 14.46
CA PRO A 99 1.08 -21.77 14.19
C PRO A 99 2.24 -22.23 15.09
N PRO A 100 2.30 -23.50 15.50
CA PRO A 100 3.40 -24.03 16.31
C PRO A 100 4.77 -23.85 15.66
N GLU A 101 4.84 -23.92 14.33
CA GLU A 101 6.09 -23.68 13.59
C GLU A 101 6.58 -22.24 13.71
N ALA A 102 5.66 -21.27 13.82
CA ALA A 102 6.00 -19.87 14.04
C ALA A 102 6.49 -19.63 15.46
N GLU A 103 5.89 -20.28 16.46
CA GLU A 103 6.38 -20.30 17.84
C GLU A 103 7.78 -20.92 17.94
N ALA A 104 7.97 -22.09 17.32
CA ALA A 104 9.26 -22.78 17.31
C ALA A 104 10.34 -21.96 16.59
N LEU A 105 9.99 -21.27 15.50
CA LEU A 105 10.90 -20.38 14.80
C LEU A 105 11.29 -19.17 15.66
N ALA A 106 10.34 -18.54 16.35
CA ALA A 106 10.64 -17.45 17.28
C ALA A 106 11.56 -17.92 18.43
N LEU A 107 11.31 -19.10 18.98
CA LEU A 107 12.11 -19.68 20.06
C LEU A 107 13.53 -20.05 19.58
N ARG A 108 13.67 -20.65 18.40
CA ARG A 108 14.99 -20.88 17.77
C ARG A 108 15.74 -19.58 17.54
N ARG A 109 15.07 -18.56 17.00
CA ARG A 109 15.64 -17.24 16.77
C ARG A 109 16.18 -16.63 18.08
N ALA A 110 15.44 -16.78 19.18
CA ALA A 110 15.87 -16.33 20.50
C ALA A 110 17.07 -17.13 21.04
N LEU A 111 17.04 -18.46 20.93
CA LEU A 111 18.14 -19.33 21.36
C LEU A 111 19.43 -19.00 20.59
N ASP A 112 19.36 -18.98 19.26
CA ASP A 112 20.51 -18.74 18.38
C ASP A 112 21.05 -17.31 18.51
N GLY A 113 20.19 -16.34 18.86
CA GLY A 113 20.58 -14.94 19.02
C GLY A 113 21.25 -14.60 20.36
N LEU A 114 21.03 -15.43 21.40
CA LEU A 114 21.42 -15.15 22.78
C LEU A 114 22.44 -16.15 23.37
N PHE A 115 22.49 -17.37 22.85
CA PHE A 115 23.30 -18.48 23.37
C PHE A 115 24.11 -19.16 22.26
N ALA A 116 25.09 -19.99 22.65
CA ALA A 116 25.85 -20.80 21.69
C ALA A 116 25.03 -22.02 21.23
N ALA A 117 25.36 -22.54 20.04
CA ALA A 117 24.62 -23.65 19.41
C ALA A 117 24.59 -24.95 20.23
N THR A 118 25.50 -25.13 21.19
CA THR A 118 25.56 -26.30 22.10
C THR A 118 24.74 -26.11 23.38
N ASP A 119 24.32 -24.87 23.69
CA ASP A 119 23.64 -24.56 24.93
C ASP A 119 22.19 -25.08 24.88
N ASP A 120 21.64 -25.36 26.07
CA ASP A 120 20.22 -25.67 26.27
C ASP A 120 19.74 -24.97 27.55
N PRO A 121 19.59 -23.63 27.51
CA PRO A 121 19.16 -22.88 28.68
C PRO A 121 17.72 -23.24 29.06
N THR A 122 17.35 -22.91 30.29
CA THR A 122 15.94 -22.84 30.72
C THR A 122 15.25 -21.61 30.14
N LEU A 123 13.92 -21.57 30.17
CA LEU A 123 13.17 -20.38 29.72
C LEU A 123 13.47 -19.15 30.59
N ASP A 124 13.63 -19.32 31.90
CA ASP A 124 14.02 -18.22 32.79
C ASP A 124 15.41 -17.68 32.48
N GLU A 125 16.39 -18.54 32.21
CA GLU A 125 17.74 -18.13 31.78
C GLU A 125 17.69 -17.38 30.45
N LEU A 126 16.84 -17.83 29.51
CA LEU A 126 16.67 -17.18 28.22
C LEU A 126 16.05 -15.78 28.35
N LEU A 127 15.01 -15.62 29.18
CA LEU A 127 14.37 -14.33 29.45
C LEU A 127 15.32 -13.39 30.19
N ALA A 128 16.03 -13.89 31.22
CA ALA A 128 17.02 -13.10 31.95
C ALA A 128 18.13 -12.57 31.03
N ARG A 129 18.63 -13.41 30.11
CA ARG A 129 19.65 -13.01 29.12
C ARG A 129 19.12 -11.98 28.12
N TYR A 130 17.84 -12.05 27.74
CA TYR A 130 17.21 -11.06 26.87
C TYR A 130 17.05 -9.70 27.57
N ASP A 131 16.66 -9.70 28.84
CA ASP A 131 16.39 -8.48 29.62
C ASP A 131 17.66 -7.79 30.10
N ASP A 132 18.75 -8.53 30.27
CA ASP A 132 20.05 -8.01 30.68
C ASP A 132 20.59 -6.98 29.67
N ARG A 133 20.76 -5.74 30.15
CA ARG A 133 21.19 -4.60 29.34
C ARG A 133 22.70 -4.55 29.10
N GLU A 134 23.50 -5.24 29.92
CA GLU A 134 24.94 -5.39 29.71
C GLU A 134 25.22 -6.37 28.56
N ILE A 135 24.37 -7.39 28.44
CA ILE A 135 24.47 -8.42 27.41
C ILE A 135 23.80 -7.98 26.11
N LEU A 136 22.58 -7.46 26.22
CA LEU A 136 21.75 -7.06 25.10
C LEU A 136 21.17 -5.65 25.34
N PRO A 137 21.97 -4.60 25.09
CA PRO A 137 21.54 -3.21 25.17
C PRO A 137 20.29 -2.94 24.31
N LEU A 138 19.50 -1.93 24.68
CA LEU A 138 18.28 -1.57 23.94
C LEU A 138 18.53 -1.24 22.46
N HIS A 139 19.63 -0.55 22.17
CA HIS A 139 20.01 -0.19 20.80
C HIS A 139 20.62 -1.35 20.00
N ASP A 140 20.87 -2.52 20.62
CA ASP A 140 21.34 -3.68 19.88
C ASP A 140 20.25 -4.13 18.88
N PRO A 141 20.56 -4.18 17.57
CA PRO A 141 19.60 -4.56 16.52
C PRO A 141 18.97 -5.93 16.77
N ARG A 142 19.68 -6.84 17.43
CA ARG A 142 19.15 -8.16 17.80
C ARG A 142 17.94 -8.03 18.71
N LYS A 143 17.89 -7.04 19.60
CA LYS A 143 16.79 -6.89 20.57
C LYS A 143 15.42 -6.75 19.90
N ARG A 144 15.33 -5.92 18.84
CA ARG A 144 14.12 -5.79 18.02
C ARG A 144 13.91 -7.01 17.11
N CYS A 145 14.97 -7.52 16.50
CA CYS A 145 14.91 -8.71 15.64
C CYS A 145 14.29 -9.92 16.34
N LEU A 146 14.67 -10.16 17.60
CA LEU A 146 14.21 -11.31 18.40
C LEU A 146 12.71 -11.28 18.70
N ILE A 147 12.09 -10.09 18.75
CA ILE A 147 10.66 -9.91 19.04
C ILE A 147 9.83 -9.52 17.81
N ALA A 148 10.46 -9.39 16.64
CA ALA A 148 9.79 -9.03 15.40
C ALA A 148 8.81 -10.13 14.92
N PRO A 149 7.69 -9.77 14.29
CA PRO A 149 6.76 -10.73 13.70
C PRO A 149 7.42 -11.72 12.74
N VAL A 150 6.92 -12.95 12.72
CA VAL A 150 7.44 -14.06 11.91
C VAL A 150 6.60 -14.20 10.64
N PRO A 151 7.21 -14.26 9.44
CA PRO A 151 6.47 -14.51 8.20
C PRO A 151 5.96 -15.95 8.14
N LEU A 152 4.75 -16.15 7.62
CA LEU A 152 4.13 -17.46 7.38
C LEU A 152 4.50 -18.08 6.02
N GLU A 153 5.56 -17.60 5.38
CA GLU A 153 6.03 -18.10 4.08
C GLU A 153 6.41 -19.58 4.19
N GLY A 154 5.61 -20.46 3.57
CA GLY A 154 5.74 -21.92 3.64
C GLY A 154 4.67 -22.64 4.48
N SER A 155 4.06 -21.97 5.45
CA SER A 155 2.95 -22.52 6.27
C SER A 155 1.58 -22.29 5.66
N CYS A 156 1.44 -21.36 4.71
CA CYS A 156 0.16 -21.03 4.06
C CYS A 156 -0.49 -22.23 3.35
N ALA A 157 0.31 -23.06 2.69
CA ALA A 157 -0.18 -24.28 2.04
C ALA A 157 -0.72 -25.30 3.06
N ARG A 158 -0.23 -25.26 4.30
CA ARG A 158 -0.64 -26.16 5.39
C ARG A 158 -1.84 -25.61 6.16
N TYR A 159 -1.96 -24.29 6.26
CA TYR A 159 -3.05 -23.61 6.98
C TYR A 159 -3.72 -22.55 6.11
N PRO A 160 -4.59 -22.94 5.16
CA PRO A 160 -5.26 -22.01 4.25
C PRO A 160 -6.07 -20.92 4.97
N ALA A 161 -6.63 -21.25 6.15
CA ALA A 161 -7.41 -20.34 6.99
C ALA A 161 -6.68 -19.06 7.41
N LEU A 162 -5.34 -19.06 7.41
CA LEU A 162 -4.52 -17.93 7.86
C LEU A 162 -4.21 -16.93 6.75
N ASP A 163 -4.48 -17.26 5.48
CA ASP A 163 -4.27 -16.37 4.31
C ASP A 163 -2.86 -15.74 4.20
N GLY A 164 -1.87 -16.35 4.85
CA GLY A 164 -0.48 -15.90 4.90
C GLY A 164 -0.19 -14.69 5.77
N GLY A 165 0.79 -13.87 5.39
CA GLY A 165 1.20 -12.69 6.17
C GLY A 165 2.19 -12.98 7.29
N LYS A 166 2.19 -12.11 8.31
CA LYS A 166 3.08 -12.18 9.48
C LYS A 166 2.26 -12.43 10.74
N VAL A 167 2.76 -13.29 11.62
CA VAL A 167 2.17 -13.54 12.95
C VAL A 167 3.10 -13.04 14.03
N THR A 168 2.55 -12.77 15.22
CA THR A 168 3.33 -12.41 16.40
C THR A 168 3.24 -13.54 17.42
N PRO A 169 4.21 -14.47 17.44
CA PRO A 169 4.21 -15.61 18.34
C PRO A 169 4.20 -15.19 19.82
N TYR A 170 3.59 -16.00 20.69
CA TYR A 170 3.59 -15.85 22.14
C TYR A 170 5.02 -15.77 22.68
N ILE A 171 5.99 -16.49 22.11
CA ILE A 171 7.41 -16.37 22.49
C ILE A 171 7.95 -14.95 22.29
N CYS A 172 7.57 -14.26 21.20
CA CYS A 172 7.97 -12.86 20.98
C CYS A 172 7.33 -11.91 22.01
N ARG A 173 6.08 -12.20 22.39
CA ARG A 173 5.29 -11.43 23.36
C ARG A 173 5.79 -11.63 24.79
N LEU A 174 6.27 -12.83 25.10
CA LEU A 174 6.96 -13.19 26.34
C LEU A 174 8.29 -12.45 26.46
N LEU A 175 9.12 -12.48 25.41
CA LEU A 175 10.42 -11.78 25.39
C LEU A 175 10.28 -10.28 25.62
N ARG A 176 9.30 -9.61 25.02
CA ARG A 176 9.05 -8.17 25.26
C ARG A 176 8.30 -7.86 26.56
N SER A 177 8.16 -8.84 27.45
CA SER A 177 7.46 -8.74 28.75
C SER A 177 6.02 -8.21 28.66
N SER A 178 5.36 -8.42 27.52
CA SER A 178 3.95 -8.07 27.33
C SER A 178 3.02 -9.17 27.83
N LEU A 179 3.50 -10.40 27.84
CA LEU A 179 2.85 -11.58 28.41
C LEU A 179 3.78 -12.23 29.42
N ASP A 180 3.19 -12.99 30.33
CA ASP A 180 3.90 -13.86 31.25
C ASP A 180 3.95 -15.32 30.74
N LEU A 181 4.79 -16.12 31.39
CA LEU A 181 4.96 -17.52 31.02
C LEU A 181 3.69 -18.36 31.26
N ALA A 182 2.89 -17.98 32.26
CA ALA A 182 1.60 -18.60 32.52
C ALA A 182 0.67 -18.48 31.30
N THR A 183 0.63 -17.31 30.65
CA THR A 183 -0.15 -17.11 29.44
C THR A 183 0.31 -18.00 28.27
N VAL A 184 1.62 -18.29 28.17
CA VAL A 184 2.16 -19.21 27.15
C VAL A 184 1.73 -20.66 27.46
N ALA A 185 1.79 -21.06 28.72
CA ALA A 185 1.32 -22.37 29.16
C ALA A 185 -0.19 -22.54 28.91
N ASP A 186 -1.00 -21.53 29.22
CA ASP A 186 -2.44 -21.50 28.96
C ASP A 186 -2.74 -21.66 27.46
N HIS A 187 -1.97 -21.01 26.59
CA HIS A 187 -2.14 -21.12 25.15
C HIS A 187 -1.91 -22.55 24.64
N LEU A 188 -0.83 -23.20 25.06
CA LEU A 188 -0.56 -24.59 24.66
C LEU A 188 -1.59 -25.57 25.23
N ALA A 189 -2.04 -25.34 26.47
CA ALA A 189 -3.11 -26.13 27.09
C ALA A 189 -4.45 -25.93 26.36
N ALA A 190 -4.75 -24.72 25.87
CA ALA A 190 -5.94 -24.44 25.07
C ALA A 190 -5.95 -25.22 23.75
N ILE A 191 -4.80 -25.28 23.07
CA ILE A 191 -4.62 -26.10 21.86
C ILE A 191 -4.82 -27.60 22.18
N ALA A 192 -4.25 -28.09 23.27
CA ALA A 192 -4.39 -29.50 23.65
C ALA A 192 -5.85 -29.88 24.02
N THR A 193 -6.58 -28.96 24.67
CA THR A 193 -7.95 -29.20 25.13
C THR A 193 -8.92 -29.44 23.98
N ALA A 194 -8.74 -28.75 22.85
CA ALA A 194 -9.61 -28.89 21.67
C ALA A 194 -9.57 -30.30 21.04
N CYS A 195 -8.56 -31.11 21.36
CA CYS A 195 -8.32 -32.41 20.74
C CYS A 195 -8.88 -33.60 21.52
N GLY A 196 -9.48 -33.37 22.69
CA GLY A 196 -9.94 -34.46 23.57
C GLY A 196 -8.79 -35.30 24.16
N THR A 197 -7.54 -35.01 23.82
CA THR A 197 -6.36 -35.48 24.54
C THR A 197 -6.36 -34.75 25.87
N GLY A 198 -6.57 -35.46 26.98
CA GLY A 198 -6.60 -34.83 28.30
C GLY A 198 -5.42 -33.89 28.51
N SER A 199 -5.68 -32.76 29.19
CA SER A 199 -4.68 -31.75 29.61
C SER A 199 -3.45 -32.36 30.29
N GLU A 200 -3.53 -33.61 30.76
CA GLU A 200 -2.45 -34.36 31.41
C GLU A 200 -1.29 -34.76 30.47
N SER A 201 -1.51 -34.78 29.16
CA SER A 201 -0.51 -35.25 28.18
C SER A 201 0.61 -34.26 27.89
N TRP A 202 0.40 -32.96 28.15
CA TRP A 202 1.37 -31.90 27.92
C TRP A 202 1.76 -31.33 29.29
N GLN A 203 3.01 -31.53 29.70
CA GLN A 203 3.49 -30.92 30.95
C GLN A 203 3.36 -29.39 30.86
N PRO A 204 2.93 -28.71 31.94
CA PRO A 204 2.83 -27.27 31.93
C PRO A 204 4.20 -26.65 31.66
N VAL A 205 4.27 -25.71 30.72
CA VAL A 205 5.48 -24.93 30.47
C VAL A 205 5.76 -24.04 31.67
N ARG A 206 6.98 -24.13 32.21
CA ARG A 206 7.44 -23.44 33.42
C ARG A 206 8.81 -22.83 33.19
N GLY A 207 9.25 -21.97 34.10
CA GLY A 207 10.51 -21.23 33.96
C GLY A 207 11.73 -22.15 33.85
N ASP A 208 11.70 -23.29 34.54
CA ASP A 208 12.71 -24.35 34.54
C ASP A 208 12.64 -25.27 33.31
N THR A 209 11.65 -25.10 32.42
CA THR A 209 11.54 -25.88 31.18
C THR A 209 12.71 -25.56 30.27
N ARG A 210 13.40 -26.59 29.76
CA ARG A 210 14.50 -26.44 28.82
C ARG A 210 14.00 -25.97 27.46
N VAL A 211 14.74 -25.06 26.83
CA VAL A 211 14.36 -24.51 25.52
C VAL A 211 14.24 -25.61 24.46
N ARG A 212 15.17 -26.58 24.42
CA ARG A 212 15.11 -27.70 23.46
C ARG A 212 13.94 -28.64 23.73
N GLN A 213 13.52 -28.79 24.98
CA GLN A 213 12.33 -29.55 25.33
C GLN A 213 11.07 -28.89 24.74
N LEU A 214 10.92 -27.58 24.89
CA LEU A 214 9.79 -26.85 24.32
C LEU A 214 9.81 -26.88 22.79
N LEU A 215 10.99 -26.73 22.16
CA LEU A 215 11.13 -26.90 20.71
C LEU A 215 10.68 -28.29 20.24
N HIS A 216 11.05 -29.35 20.96
CA HIS A 216 10.62 -30.71 20.63
C HIS A 216 9.09 -30.87 20.69
N ILE A 217 8.42 -30.22 21.64
CA ILE A 217 6.95 -30.22 21.74
C ILE A 217 6.34 -29.49 20.53
N LEU A 218 6.80 -28.27 20.23
CA LEU A 218 6.26 -27.44 19.15
C LEU A 218 6.49 -28.05 17.75
N ASP A 219 7.68 -28.64 17.52
CA ASP A 219 8.00 -29.36 16.29
C ASP A 219 7.42 -30.80 16.27
N GLY A 220 6.74 -31.22 17.34
CA GLY A 220 6.14 -32.55 17.45
C GLY A 220 4.92 -32.73 16.55
N PRO A 221 4.70 -33.95 15.99
CA PRO A 221 3.51 -34.24 15.20
C PRO A 221 2.21 -34.13 16.01
N ALA A 222 2.26 -34.42 17.32
CA ALA A 222 1.12 -34.28 18.22
C ALA A 222 0.66 -32.83 18.35
N CYS A 223 1.61 -31.88 18.50
CA CYS A 223 1.29 -30.45 18.58
C CYS A 223 0.66 -29.93 17.29
N ARG A 224 1.23 -30.31 16.15
CA ARG A 224 0.67 -29.96 14.84
C ARG A 224 -0.73 -30.52 14.60
N ALA A 225 -0.96 -31.80 14.94
CA ALA A 225 -2.28 -32.42 14.82
C ALA A 225 -3.29 -31.72 15.75
N ALA A 226 -2.84 -31.33 16.95
CA ALA A 226 -3.68 -30.65 17.90
C ALA A 226 -4.09 -29.26 17.44
N TYR A 227 -3.11 -28.50 16.94
CA TYR A 227 -3.33 -27.21 16.32
C TYR A 227 -4.31 -27.30 15.13
N ALA A 228 -4.12 -28.27 14.22
CA ALA A 228 -5.03 -28.46 13.07
C ALA A 228 -6.47 -28.74 13.52
N THR A 229 -6.64 -29.60 14.53
CA THR A 229 -7.97 -29.90 15.11
C THR A 229 -8.60 -28.66 15.75
N THR A 230 -7.81 -27.86 16.46
CA THR A 230 -8.25 -26.59 17.06
C THR A 230 -8.69 -25.61 15.98
N LEU A 231 -7.90 -25.50 14.92
CA LEU A 231 -8.19 -24.66 13.78
C LEU A 231 -9.47 -25.11 13.08
N ASP A 232 -9.65 -26.41 12.83
CA ASP A 232 -10.87 -26.96 12.22
C ASP A 232 -12.12 -26.71 13.08
N TYR A 233 -11.99 -26.70 14.41
CA TYR A 233 -13.08 -26.38 15.33
C TYR A 233 -13.47 -24.89 15.30
N LEU A 234 -12.47 -24.01 15.19
CA LEU A 234 -12.67 -22.56 15.13
C LEU A 234 -13.12 -22.11 13.73
N ASP A 235 -12.53 -22.70 12.70
CA ASP A 235 -12.69 -22.40 11.28
C ASP A 235 -13.62 -23.40 10.59
N LEU A 236 -14.62 -23.88 11.32
CA LEU A 236 -15.85 -24.43 10.73
C LEU A 236 -16.38 -23.41 9.68
N PRO A 237 -17.15 -23.82 8.66
CA PRO A 237 -17.70 -22.94 7.60
C PRO A 237 -18.77 -21.96 8.13
N VAL A 238 -18.52 -21.35 9.28
CA VAL A 238 -19.27 -20.26 9.88
C VAL A 238 -18.94 -19.02 9.07
N ARG A 239 -19.94 -18.37 8.48
CA ARG A 239 -19.75 -17.06 7.83
C ARG A 239 -19.79 -15.91 8.85
N GLU A 240 -20.42 -16.12 9.99
CA GLU A 240 -20.72 -15.12 11.02
C GLU A 240 -19.57 -14.98 12.04
N LEU A 241 -19.40 -13.79 12.63
CA LEU A 241 -18.37 -13.53 13.64
C LEU A 241 -18.78 -14.07 15.01
N ARG A 242 -20.07 -14.00 15.36
CA ARG A 242 -20.52 -14.40 16.70
C ARG A 242 -20.18 -15.84 17.06
N PRO A 243 -20.48 -16.87 16.25
CA PRO A 243 -20.17 -18.25 16.60
C PRO A 243 -18.65 -18.51 16.62
N PHE A 244 -17.90 -17.85 15.73
CA PHE A 244 -16.43 -17.91 15.73
C PHE A 244 -15.84 -17.39 17.05
N ILE A 245 -16.26 -16.19 17.47
CA ILE A 245 -15.80 -15.59 18.73
C ILE A 245 -16.28 -16.41 19.95
N ASP A 246 -17.50 -16.93 19.94
CA ASP A 246 -18.02 -17.80 21.01
C ASP A 246 -17.17 -19.09 21.15
N ASN A 247 -16.79 -19.71 20.04
CA ASN A 247 -15.94 -20.90 20.05
C ASN A 247 -14.52 -20.59 20.54
N LEU A 248 -13.95 -19.46 20.10
CA LEU A 248 -12.64 -18.98 20.57
C LEU A 248 -12.65 -18.73 22.07
N LEU A 249 -13.65 -18.00 22.57
CA LEU A 249 -13.82 -17.73 24.00
C LEU A 249 -14.09 -19.00 24.80
N ARG A 250 -14.75 -20.01 24.23
CA ARG A 250 -14.95 -21.30 24.90
C ARG A 250 -13.64 -22.05 25.09
N ILE A 251 -12.80 -22.12 24.06
CA ILE A 251 -11.50 -22.80 24.11
C ILE A 251 -10.56 -22.11 25.10
N TYR A 252 -10.39 -20.80 24.96
CA TYR A 252 -9.46 -20.07 25.81
C TYR A 252 -10.01 -19.82 27.21
N GLY A 253 -11.32 -19.61 27.34
CA GLY A 253 -11.99 -19.43 28.63
C GLY A 253 -12.04 -20.69 29.50
N SER A 254 -11.91 -21.90 28.92
CA SER A 254 -11.82 -23.13 29.72
C SER A 254 -10.47 -23.30 30.41
N VAL A 255 -9.41 -22.72 29.84
CA VAL A 255 -8.06 -22.78 30.40
C VAL A 255 -7.73 -21.54 31.23
N ARG A 256 -8.16 -20.36 30.76
CA ARG A 256 -7.89 -19.07 31.40
C ARG A 256 -9.20 -18.38 31.80
N PRO A 257 -9.68 -18.57 33.05
CA PRO A 257 -10.82 -17.84 33.57
C PRO A 257 -10.57 -16.32 33.48
N GLY A 258 -11.44 -15.60 32.78
CA GLY A 258 -11.27 -14.16 32.53
C GLY A 258 -10.53 -13.79 31.24
N PHE A 259 -10.30 -14.74 30.32
CA PHE A 259 -9.85 -14.42 28.97
C PHE A 259 -10.79 -13.41 28.29
N CYS A 260 -10.23 -12.25 27.92
CA CYS A 260 -10.97 -11.17 27.29
C CYS A 260 -10.28 -10.72 25.99
N LEU A 261 -11.08 -10.47 24.96
CA LEU A 261 -10.63 -10.06 23.64
C LEU A 261 -10.82 -8.54 23.47
N VAL A 262 -9.88 -7.88 22.80
CA VAL A 262 -10.04 -6.50 22.35
C VAL A 262 -9.85 -6.45 20.84
N LEU A 263 -10.90 -6.09 20.10
CA LEU A 263 -10.85 -5.95 18.66
C LEU A 263 -10.52 -4.50 18.30
N LEU A 264 -9.30 -4.27 17.82
CA LEU A 264 -8.77 -2.96 17.43
C LEU A 264 -8.91 -2.79 15.91
N PHE A 265 -9.97 -2.15 15.46
CA PHE A 265 -10.18 -1.86 14.04
C PHE A 265 -9.41 -0.61 13.64
N ASP A 266 -8.29 -0.78 12.93
CA ASP A 266 -7.52 0.34 12.38
C ASP A 266 -8.02 0.70 10.97
N GLN A 267 -7.92 1.98 10.62
CA GLN A 267 -8.47 2.54 9.38
C GLN A 267 -9.96 2.20 9.18
N PHE A 268 -10.77 2.31 10.23
CA PHE A 268 -12.18 1.93 10.20
C PHE A 268 -12.99 2.75 9.18
N GLU A 269 -12.51 3.93 8.77
CA GLU A 269 -13.09 4.70 7.68
C GLU A 269 -13.14 3.94 6.35
N GLU A 270 -12.26 2.94 6.15
CA GLU A 270 -12.25 2.12 4.93
C GLU A 270 -13.58 1.41 4.69
N LEU A 271 -14.34 1.10 5.74
CA LEU A 271 -15.70 0.57 5.60
C LEU A 271 -16.61 1.55 4.87
N PHE A 272 -16.46 2.85 5.07
CA PHE A 272 -17.31 3.86 4.45
C PHE A 272 -16.78 4.31 3.09
N THR A 273 -15.48 4.13 2.83
CA THR A 273 -14.84 4.65 1.62
C THR A 273 -14.58 3.58 0.55
N ARG A 274 -14.38 2.30 0.94
CA ARG A 274 -14.23 1.15 0.02
C ARG A 274 -15.54 0.46 -0.31
N PHE A 275 -16.45 0.32 0.65
CA PHE A 275 -17.68 -0.46 0.50
C PHE A 275 -18.84 0.49 0.17
N VAL A 276 -18.77 1.10 -1.01
CA VAL A 276 -19.76 2.08 -1.49
C VAL A 276 -20.60 1.47 -2.60
N ASP A 277 -21.91 1.72 -2.56
CA ASP A 277 -22.79 1.37 -3.68
C ASP A 277 -22.45 2.28 -4.86
N ALA A 278 -21.86 1.69 -5.88
CA ALA A 278 -21.42 2.37 -7.08
C ALA A 278 -22.64 2.86 -7.92
N GLY A 279 -23.85 2.36 -7.65
CA GLY A 279 -25.04 2.70 -8.43
C GLY A 279 -24.96 2.25 -9.90
N SER A 280 -25.90 2.72 -10.71
CA SER A 280 -26.07 2.30 -12.12
C SER A 280 -25.16 3.02 -13.13
N LEU A 281 -24.32 3.96 -12.68
CA LEU A 281 -23.58 4.90 -13.54
C LEU A 281 -22.14 4.48 -13.84
N HIS A 282 -21.63 3.37 -13.29
CA HIS A 282 -20.28 2.90 -13.58
C HIS A 282 -20.25 1.89 -14.73
N ALA A 283 -19.27 2.10 -15.62
CA ALA A 283 -18.99 1.23 -16.75
C ALA A 283 -18.60 -0.19 -16.27
N PRO A 284 -18.99 -1.25 -17.01
CA PRO A 284 -18.59 -2.62 -16.68
C PRO A 284 -17.05 -2.71 -16.73
N GLY A 285 -16.40 -2.98 -15.58
CA GLY A 285 -14.95 -3.13 -15.49
C GLY A 285 -14.27 -2.61 -14.21
N SER A 286 -15.00 -2.00 -13.26
CA SER A 286 -14.46 -1.66 -11.92
C SER A 286 -14.39 -2.90 -11.03
N HIS A 287 -13.54 -3.87 -11.37
CA HIS A 287 -13.41 -5.15 -10.66
C HIS A 287 -12.66 -5.06 -9.31
N ASP A 288 -12.28 -3.86 -8.87
CA ASP A 288 -11.34 -3.68 -7.74
C ASP A 288 -12.01 -3.22 -6.43
N MET A 289 -13.33 -3.03 -6.44
CA MET A 289 -14.09 -2.58 -5.26
C MET A 289 -14.84 -3.75 -4.60
N PRO A 290 -14.75 -3.89 -3.27
CA PRO A 290 -15.50 -4.92 -2.56
C PRO A 290 -17.01 -4.64 -2.55
N ASP A 291 -17.83 -5.70 -2.46
CA ASP A 291 -19.30 -5.57 -2.43
C ASP A 291 -19.74 -4.70 -1.24
N TRP A 292 -20.44 -3.60 -1.52
CA TRP A 292 -20.90 -2.67 -0.50
C TRP A 292 -21.81 -3.31 0.55
N ARG A 293 -22.48 -4.42 0.22
CA ARG A 293 -23.34 -5.18 1.16
C ARG A 293 -22.54 -5.72 2.33
N LEU A 294 -21.27 -6.07 2.13
CA LEU A 294 -20.38 -6.56 3.19
C LEU A 294 -20.22 -5.55 4.33
N ARG A 295 -20.32 -4.24 4.06
CA ARG A 295 -20.35 -3.21 5.11
C ARG A 295 -21.59 -3.33 5.99
N VAL A 296 -22.75 -3.54 5.38
CA VAL A 296 -24.02 -3.66 6.12
C VAL A 296 -24.01 -4.93 6.95
N GLU A 297 -23.58 -6.04 6.35
CA GLU A 297 -23.40 -7.33 7.04
C GLU A 297 -22.44 -7.19 8.21
N PHE A 298 -21.28 -6.57 8.02
CA PHE A 298 -20.29 -6.40 9.07
C PHE A 298 -20.76 -5.50 10.22
N ILE A 299 -21.49 -4.41 9.94
CA ILE A 299 -22.09 -3.58 10.98
C ILE A 299 -23.11 -4.37 11.80
N ASP A 300 -23.89 -5.25 11.15
CA ASP A 300 -24.81 -6.14 11.87
C ASP A 300 -24.06 -7.17 12.73
N GLU A 301 -22.96 -7.75 12.23
CA GLU A 301 -22.09 -8.61 13.04
C GLU A 301 -21.53 -7.90 14.28
N LEU A 302 -21.07 -6.65 14.16
CA LEU A 302 -20.65 -5.87 15.32
C LEU A 302 -21.80 -5.66 16.32
N ARG A 303 -23.01 -5.40 15.81
CA ARG A 303 -24.21 -5.28 16.63
C ARG A 303 -24.54 -6.60 17.36
N THR A 304 -24.41 -7.75 16.70
CA THR A 304 -24.67 -9.06 17.35
C THR A 304 -23.62 -9.39 18.42
N LEU A 305 -22.36 -8.98 18.24
CA LEU A 305 -21.31 -9.13 19.24
C LEU A 305 -21.53 -8.20 20.45
N CYS A 306 -22.08 -7.00 20.24
CA CYS A 306 -22.33 -6.06 21.34
C CYS A 306 -23.58 -6.40 22.18
N ARG A 307 -24.58 -7.10 21.61
CA ARG A 307 -25.85 -7.41 22.28
C ARG A 307 -25.80 -8.70 23.12
N GLU A 308 -26.59 -8.74 24.19
CA GLU A 308 -26.98 -9.99 24.84
C GLU A 308 -27.88 -10.81 23.89
N PRO A 309 -27.71 -12.13 23.80
CA PRO A 309 -28.58 -12.96 22.97
C PRO A 309 -30.03 -12.87 23.45
N PRO A 310 -31.03 -12.79 22.54
CA PRO A 310 -32.43 -12.79 22.95
C PRO A 310 -32.74 -14.05 23.76
N ALA A 311 -33.57 -13.91 24.79
CA ALA A 311 -34.03 -15.04 25.57
C ALA A 311 -34.83 -15.99 24.65
N GLU A 312 -34.30 -17.18 24.38
CA GLU A 312 -35.05 -18.22 23.67
C GLU A 312 -36.35 -18.54 24.44
N ASP A 313 -37.45 -18.59 23.71
CA ASP A 313 -38.81 -18.72 24.22
C ASP A 313 -38.99 -19.80 25.31
N GLY A 314 -39.60 -19.37 26.41
CA GLY A 314 -40.53 -20.20 27.19
C GLY A 314 -39.99 -21.28 28.13
N ARG A 315 -38.72 -21.70 28.06
CA ARG A 315 -38.17 -22.69 29.02
C ARG A 315 -37.13 -22.05 29.92
N ARG A 316 -37.59 -21.64 31.11
CA ARG A 316 -36.77 -21.24 32.26
C ARG A 316 -35.67 -22.29 32.55
N ARG A 317 -34.49 -22.13 31.94
CA ARG A 317 -33.23 -22.63 32.48
C ARG A 317 -32.42 -21.42 32.94
N ARG A 318 -32.16 -21.38 34.24
CA ARG A 318 -31.33 -20.39 34.93
C ARG A 318 -29.97 -20.29 34.24
N GLY A 319 -29.71 -19.14 33.62
CA GLY A 319 -28.41 -18.74 33.09
C GLY A 319 -28.59 -17.57 32.14
N ARG A 320 -28.69 -16.34 32.66
CA ARG A 320 -28.47 -15.14 31.83
C ARG A 320 -27.08 -15.30 31.21
N ARG A 321 -26.99 -15.43 29.88
CA ARG A 321 -25.69 -15.35 29.20
C ARG A 321 -25.23 -13.90 29.30
N SER A 322 -24.19 -13.64 30.10
CA SER A 322 -23.54 -12.33 30.17
C SER A 322 -23.06 -11.90 28.77
N PRO A 323 -22.94 -10.59 28.51
CA PRO A 323 -22.30 -10.09 27.30
C PRO A 323 -20.92 -10.71 27.15
N LEU A 324 -20.50 -10.96 25.91
CA LEU A 324 -19.19 -11.54 25.66
C LEU A 324 -18.11 -10.64 26.23
N PRO A 325 -17.03 -11.20 26.79
CA PRO A 325 -15.85 -10.45 27.25
C PRO A 325 -15.04 -9.91 26.06
N VAL A 326 -15.68 -9.12 25.21
CA VAL A 326 -15.11 -8.52 24.00
C VAL A 326 -15.27 -7.00 24.09
N ARG A 327 -14.16 -6.30 23.90
CA ARG A 327 -14.09 -4.84 23.81
C ARG A 327 -13.69 -4.44 22.39
N PHE A 328 -14.04 -3.22 22.00
CA PHE A 328 -13.82 -2.71 20.66
C PHE A 328 -13.11 -1.35 20.71
N LEU A 329 -12.14 -1.14 19.82
CA LEU A 329 -11.57 0.17 19.56
C LEU A 329 -11.66 0.44 18.06
N LEU A 330 -12.36 1.50 17.69
CA LEU A 330 -12.43 1.98 16.30
C LEU A 330 -11.39 3.09 16.13
N SER A 331 -10.38 2.89 15.30
CA SER A 331 -9.39 3.91 14.91
C SER A 331 -9.71 4.43 13.52
N MET A 332 -9.93 5.74 13.37
CA MET A 332 -10.28 6.32 12.07
C MET A 332 -9.89 7.78 11.87
N ARG A 333 -10.13 8.27 10.66
CA ARG A 333 -9.99 9.69 10.27
C ARG A 333 -11.15 10.56 10.80
N SER A 334 -10.83 11.73 11.34
CA SER A 334 -11.81 12.62 11.98
C SER A 334 -12.92 13.10 11.04
N GLU A 335 -12.61 13.29 9.76
CA GLU A 335 -13.57 13.71 8.74
C GLU A 335 -14.66 12.67 8.44
N TYR A 336 -14.47 11.41 8.86
CA TYR A 336 -15.43 10.32 8.65
C TYR A 336 -16.30 10.00 9.89
N ILE A 337 -16.24 10.82 10.95
CA ILE A 337 -17.01 10.58 12.19
C ILE A 337 -18.53 10.63 11.97
N ALA A 338 -19.01 11.42 11.01
CA ALA A 338 -20.43 11.52 10.71
C ALA A 338 -21.01 10.19 10.21
N GLN A 339 -20.19 9.37 9.55
CA GLN A 339 -20.55 8.09 8.96
C GLN A 339 -20.74 6.99 10.02
N LEU A 340 -20.34 7.23 11.28
CA LEU A 340 -20.57 6.31 12.41
C LEU A 340 -22.02 6.24 12.89
N ARG A 341 -22.97 6.93 12.25
CA ARG A 341 -24.40 6.88 12.61
C ARG A 341 -24.93 5.44 12.81
N PRO A 342 -24.66 4.46 11.94
CA PRO A 342 -25.15 3.09 12.14
C PRO A 342 -24.60 2.39 13.38
N ILE A 343 -23.39 2.77 13.83
CA ILE A 343 -22.78 2.24 15.06
C ILE A 343 -23.45 2.88 16.29
N ARG A 344 -23.68 4.20 16.25
CA ARG A 344 -24.35 4.95 17.34
C ARG A 344 -25.76 4.42 17.63
N GLU A 345 -26.43 3.78 16.68
CA GLU A 345 -27.75 3.16 16.88
C GLU A 345 -27.75 2.04 17.92
N PHE A 346 -26.64 1.31 18.08
CA PHE A 346 -26.51 0.23 19.06
C PHE A 346 -25.43 0.47 20.12
N VAL A 347 -24.58 1.49 19.96
CA VAL A 347 -23.67 2.01 20.99
C VAL A 347 -23.84 3.53 21.13
N PRO A 348 -24.90 4.01 21.83
CA PRO A 348 -25.13 5.45 22.00
C PRO A 348 -24.04 6.17 22.80
N GLU A 349 -23.29 5.45 23.63
CA GLU A 349 -22.25 6.02 24.49
C GLU A 349 -20.89 6.16 23.80
N LEU A 350 -20.77 5.80 22.52
CA LEU A 350 -19.51 5.81 21.77
C LEU A 350 -18.76 7.14 21.87
N ASP A 351 -19.49 8.25 21.78
CA ASP A 351 -18.92 9.60 21.82
C ASP A 351 -18.38 9.98 23.22
N ARG A 352 -18.82 9.31 24.30
CA ARG A 352 -18.27 9.51 25.66
C ARG A 352 -16.91 8.84 25.86
N SER A 353 -16.60 7.83 25.04
CA SER A 353 -15.34 7.08 25.01
C SER A 353 -14.53 7.39 23.74
N ALA A 354 -14.72 8.58 23.18
CA ALA A 354 -13.97 9.07 22.04
C ALA A 354 -12.71 9.84 22.50
N CYS A 355 -11.57 9.51 21.89
CA CYS A 355 -10.29 10.18 22.10
C CYS A 355 -9.82 10.76 20.76
N GLN A 356 -9.52 12.07 20.76
CA GLN A 356 -8.91 12.74 19.62
C GLN A 356 -7.39 12.70 19.75
N LEU A 357 -6.71 12.09 18.80
CA LEU A 357 -5.25 12.15 18.71
C LEU A 357 -4.83 13.39 17.92
N GLU A 358 -4.37 14.41 18.63
CA GLU A 358 -3.79 15.62 18.03
C GLU A 358 -2.37 15.37 17.48
N LEU A 359 -1.83 16.33 16.74
CA LEU A 359 -0.40 16.37 16.40
C LEU A 359 0.48 16.50 17.67
N LEU A 360 1.80 16.41 17.52
CA LEU A 360 2.69 16.54 18.66
C LEU A 360 2.72 18.00 19.14
N THR A 361 2.60 18.18 20.45
CA THR A 361 3.00 19.43 21.10
C THR A 361 4.52 19.56 21.05
N GLN A 362 5.06 20.75 21.30
CA GLN A 362 6.51 20.95 21.37
C GLN A 362 7.17 20.05 22.45
N ALA A 363 6.53 19.90 23.62
CA ALA A 363 7.03 19.02 24.68
C ALA A 363 7.03 17.54 24.27
N SER A 364 5.94 17.07 23.66
CA SER A 364 5.86 15.71 23.13
C SER A 364 6.85 15.46 21.99
N ALA A 365 7.05 16.45 21.11
CA ALA A 365 8.03 16.41 20.04
C ALA A 365 9.46 16.34 20.59
N ARG A 366 9.76 17.08 21.66
CA ARG A 366 11.05 17.00 22.35
C ARG A 366 11.36 15.58 22.80
N GLN A 367 10.43 14.95 23.52
CA GLN A 367 10.58 13.56 23.95
C GLN A 367 10.73 12.60 22.76
N ALA A 368 9.98 12.81 21.69
CA ALA A 368 10.06 11.99 20.48
C ALA A 368 11.40 12.10 19.74
N ILE A 369 12.16 13.18 19.96
CA ILE A 369 13.48 13.41 19.37
C ILE A 369 14.60 12.96 20.33
N GLU A 370 14.59 13.40 21.58
CA GLU A 370 15.73 13.19 22.47
C GLU A 370 15.81 11.75 22.99
N GLU A 371 14.69 11.18 23.43
CA GLU A 371 14.68 9.89 24.11
C GLU A 371 15.20 8.74 23.22
N PRO A 372 14.77 8.59 21.95
CA PRO A 372 15.35 7.57 21.07
C PRO A 372 16.85 7.80 20.80
N ALA A 373 17.30 9.04 20.70
CA ALA A 373 18.71 9.36 20.48
C ALA A 373 19.57 8.93 21.67
N VAL A 374 19.13 9.28 22.89
CA VAL A 374 19.80 8.94 24.14
C VAL A 374 19.92 7.43 24.30
N LEU A 375 18.86 6.66 23.98
CA LEU A 375 18.90 5.20 24.01
C LEU A 375 19.91 4.58 23.04
N TYR A 376 20.20 5.27 21.94
CA TYR A 376 21.23 4.90 20.96
C TYR A 376 22.61 5.46 21.29
N GLY A 377 22.75 6.25 22.36
CA GLY A 377 24.04 6.75 22.83
C GLY A 377 24.50 8.04 22.17
N TYR A 378 23.59 8.90 21.71
CA TYR A 378 23.91 10.26 21.23
C TYR A 378 22.81 11.24 21.62
N THR A 379 23.05 12.54 21.43
CA THR A 379 22.04 13.59 21.64
C THR A 379 22.22 14.71 20.61
N TYR A 380 21.48 15.81 20.76
CA TYR A 380 21.55 16.99 19.88
C TYR A 380 22.03 18.20 20.69
N GLU A 381 22.72 19.15 20.03
CA GLU A 381 22.92 20.48 20.61
C GLU A 381 21.58 21.19 20.84
N GLU A 382 21.49 22.04 21.86
CA GLU A 382 20.25 22.73 22.21
C GLU A 382 19.78 23.67 21.09
N GLU A 383 20.71 24.35 20.41
CA GLU A 383 20.42 25.19 19.25
C GLU A 383 19.94 24.37 18.05
N CYS A 384 20.52 23.18 17.83
CA CYS A 384 20.08 22.25 16.80
C CYS A 384 18.63 21.81 17.05
N PHE A 385 18.32 21.46 18.29
CA PHE A 385 16.98 21.08 18.71
C PHE A 385 15.96 22.21 18.48
N ASN A 386 16.29 23.42 18.94
CA ASN A 386 15.43 24.58 18.80
C ASN A 386 15.17 24.91 17.32
N GLN A 387 16.18 24.78 16.46
CA GLN A 387 16.01 24.99 15.02
C GLN A 387 15.14 23.90 14.38
N ILE A 388 15.30 22.62 14.76
CA ILE A 388 14.44 21.53 14.25
C ILE A 388 12.98 21.78 14.61
N LEU A 389 12.69 22.18 15.85
CA LEU A 389 11.32 22.50 16.26
C LEU A 389 10.78 23.71 15.47
N ALA A 390 11.58 24.78 15.34
CA ALA A 390 11.18 25.98 14.61
C ALA A 390 10.82 25.68 13.15
N ASP A 391 11.62 24.85 12.47
CA ASP A 391 11.40 24.45 11.08
C ASP A 391 10.14 23.59 10.88
N LEU A 392 9.77 22.79 11.89
CA LEU A 392 8.67 21.82 11.81
C LEU A 392 7.34 22.31 12.42
N LEU A 393 7.34 23.45 13.11
CA LEU A 393 6.14 24.03 13.70
C LEU A 393 5.13 24.44 12.62
N LYS A 394 3.92 23.90 12.73
CA LYS A 394 2.74 24.27 11.94
C LYS A 394 1.80 25.11 12.78
N GLU A 395 1.34 26.23 12.21
CA GLU A 395 0.45 27.19 12.88
C GLU A 395 0.96 27.60 14.28
N GLU A 396 2.30 27.65 14.42
CA GLU A 396 3.02 27.97 15.67
C GLU A 396 2.72 27.05 16.87
N ARG A 397 1.97 25.96 16.68
CA ARG A 397 1.45 25.15 17.80
C ARG A 397 1.78 23.68 17.74
N TYR A 398 1.83 23.08 16.55
CA TYR A 398 1.82 21.63 16.40
C TYR A 398 2.89 21.13 15.43
N ILE A 399 3.39 19.92 15.67
CA ILE A 399 4.37 19.24 14.81
C ILE A 399 3.79 17.93 14.30
N GLU A 400 3.87 17.73 12.97
CA GLU A 400 3.45 16.48 12.34
C GLU A 400 4.47 15.36 12.61
N PRO A 401 4.07 14.23 13.25
CA PRO A 401 5.00 13.15 13.63
C PRO A 401 5.80 12.58 12.46
N ALA A 402 5.19 12.48 11.28
CA ALA A 402 5.84 11.94 10.10
C ALA A 402 7.02 12.79 9.62
N HIS A 403 6.90 14.13 9.68
CA HIS A 403 8.01 15.04 9.31
C HIS A 403 9.13 14.99 10.33
N LEU A 404 8.77 15.00 11.62
CA LEU A 404 9.73 14.83 12.71
C LEU A 404 10.52 13.54 12.53
N SER A 405 9.83 12.41 12.32
CA SER A 405 10.52 11.13 12.16
C SER A 405 11.42 11.08 10.92
N LEU A 406 11.05 11.73 9.82
CA LEU A 406 11.88 11.82 8.61
C LEU A 406 13.15 12.65 8.85
N VAL A 407 13.01 13.83 9.46
CA VAL A 407 14.15 14.71 9.79
C VAL A 407 15.13 13.99 10.72
N CYS A 408 14.62 13.35 11.77
CA CYS A 408 15.44 12.64 12.74
C CYS A 408 16.11 11.39 12.15
N GLU A 409 15.43 10.65 11.26
CA GLU A 409 16.09 9.57 10.51
C GLU A 409 17.27 10.09 9.68
N LYS A 410 17.09 11.20 8.96
CA LYS A 410 18.14 11.75 8.10
C LYS A 410 19.33 12.25 8.91
N LEU A 411 19.10 12.88 10.06
CA LEU A 411 20.16 13.25 11.01
C LEU A 411 20.90 12.03 11.58
N TRP A 412 20.17 10.94 11.85
CA TRP A 412 20.79 9.67 12.25
C TRP A 412 21.71 9.10 11.16
N LEU A 413 21.24 9.05 9.91
CA LEU A 413 22.04 8.54 8.80
C LEU A 413 23.28 9.40 8.53
N GLU A 414 23.14 10.73 8.65
CA GLU A 414 24.21 11.67 8.33
C GLU A 414 25.28 11.78 9.41
N SER A 415 24.87 11.77 10.69
CA SER A 415 25.78 12.04 11.81
C SER A 415 25.61 11.04 12.96
N GLY A 416 24.38 10.79 13.41
CA GLY A 416 24.11 9.97 14.60
C GLY A 416 24.79 8.60 14.57
N ARG A 417 24.70 7.88 13.44
CA ARG A 417 25.35 6.57 13.27
C ARG A 417 26.87 6.66 13.46
N GLN A 418 27.52 7.68 12.91
CA GLN A 418 28.96 7.84 13.00
C GLN A 418 29.40 8.22 14.42
N LEU A 419 28.64 9.07 15.11
CA LEU A 419 28.89 9.44 16.50
C LEU A 419 28.90 8.21 17.41
N VAL A 420 27.87 7.37 17.30
CA VAL A 420 27.77 6.12 18.08
C VAL A 420 28.88 5.15 17.72
N SER A 421 29.28 5.07 16.45
CA SER A 421 30.36 4.18 15.98
C SER A 421 31.74 4.58 16.50
N ARG A 422 31.98 5.89 16.69
CA ARG A 422 33.28 6.46 17.08
C ARG A 422 33.40 6.71 18.58
N ALA A 423 32.29 6.75 19.30
CA ALA A 423 32.30 6.93 20.74
C ALA A 423 33.07 5.76 21.39
N ALA A 424 34.18 6.07 22.07
CA ALA A 424 34.75 5.15 23.05
C ALA A 424 33.68 4.86 24.13
N PRO A 425 33.68 3.69 24.79
CA PRO A 425 32.76 3.42 25.90
C PRO A 425 32.86 4.57 26.90
N ALA A 426 31.75 5.31 27.04
CA ALA A 426 31.70 6.67 27.57
C ALA A 426 32.57 6.85 28.83
N ALA A 427 33.78 7.37 28.65
CA ALA A 427 34.56 7.90 29.74
C ALA A 427 33.99 9.29 30.05
N ALA A 428 33.18 9.37 31.11
CA ALA A 428 32.57 10.60 31.65
C ALA A 428 31.23 11.08 31.06
N GLY A 429 30.20 10.23 31.03
CA GLY A 429 28.78 10.65 31.17
C GLY A 429 28.15 11.61 30.14
N GLU A 430 28.92 12.20 29.24
CA GLU A 430 28.48 13.11 28.18
C GLU A 430 28.29 12.33 26.88
N LEU A 431 27.09 12.45 26.31
CA LEU A 431 26.77 11.82 25.03
C LEU A 431 27.28 12.68 23.87
N PRO A 432 27.79 12.08 22.79
CA PRO A 432 28.16 12.84 21.61
C PRO A 432 26.93 13.57 21.04
N THR A 433 27.11 14.84 20.69
CA THR A 433 26.04 15.71 20.19
C THR A 433 26.07 15.83 18.67
N VAL A 434 24.89 15.86 18.05
CA VAL A 434 24.73 16.28 16.65
C VAL A 434 24.72 17.81 16.60
N PRO A 435 25.70 18.44 15.92
CA PRO A 435 25.82 19.89 15.97
C PRO A 435 24.83 20.58 15.04
N LEU A 436 24.47 21.83 15.36
CA LEU A 436 23.57 22.65 14.54
C LEU A 436 24.06 22.75 13.09
N ALA A 437 25.38 22.85 12.86
CA ALA A 437 25.96 22.92 11.52
C ALA A 437 25.61 21.69 10.65
N THR A 438 25.45 20.50 11.25
CA THR A 438 25.00 19.31 10.50
C THR A 438 23.60 19.52 9.96
N TYR A 439 22.70 20.07 10.77
CA TYR A 439 21.33 20.31 10.37
C TYR A 439 21.18 21.52 9.44
N ALA A 440 21.71 22.67 9.85
CA ALA A 440 21.51 23.96 9.17
C ALA A 440 22.38 24.11 7.92
N GLU A 441 23.66 23.76 7.98
CA GLU A 441 24.60 24.02 6.87
C GLU A 441 24.68 22.84 5.91
N ARG A 442 24.77 21.62 6.43
CA ARG A 442 24.99 20.41 5.61
C ARG A 442 23.70 19.82 5.06
N LEU A 443 22.66 19.73 5.89
CA LEU A 443 21.34 19.21 5.48
C LEU A 443 20.37 20.32 5.04
N HIS A 444 20.75 21.59 5.19
CA HIS A 444 19.93 22.75 4.82
C HIS A 444 18.54 22.78 5.47
N GLY A 445 18.48 22.40 6.76
CA GLY A 445 17.25 22.39 7.56
C GLY A 445 16.22 21.35 7.12
N ALA A 446 14.99 21.46 7.62
CA ALA A 446 13.93 20.51 7.26
C ALA A 446 13.60 20.54 5.76
N ARG A 447 13.67 21.72 5.13
CA ARG A 447 13.40 21.89 3.69
C ARG A 447 14.43 21.17 2.83
N GLY A 448 15.71 21.27 3.17
CA GLY A 448 16.77 20.55 2.45
C GLY A 448 16.60 19.04 2.55
N ILE A 449 16.32 18.52 3.75
CA ILE A 449 16.08 17.10 3.97
C ILE A 449 14.91 16.56 3.12
N LEU A 450 13.81 17.31 3.04
CA LEU A 450 12.64 16.93 2.23
C LEU A 450 12.95 16.95 0.73
N ARG A 451 13.70 17.96 0.28
CA ARG A 451 14.20 18.06 -1.09
C ARG A 451 15.07 16.86 -1.43
N ASP A 452 15.98 16.49 -0.54
CA ASP A 452 16.89 15.36 -0.73
C ASP A 452 16.13 14.03 -0.72
N PHE A 453 15.10 13.89 0.12
CA PHE A 453 14.21 12.72 0.11
C PHE A 453 13.53 12.50 -1.24
N LEU A 454 12.98 13.56 -1.85
CA LEU A 454 12.43 13.48 -3.21
C LEU A 454 13.53 13.25 -4.24
N HIS A 455 14.68 13.91 -4.09
CA HIS A 455 15.81 13.76 -5.00
C HIS A 455 16.33 12.32 -5.05
N ASP A 456 16.54 11.70 -3.89
CA ASP A 456 16.96 10.30 -3.74
C ASP A 456 16.00 9.36 -4.48
N PHE A 457 14.69 9.60 -4.35
CA PHE A 457 13.68 8.85 -5.08
C PHE A 457 13.85 9.01 -6.60
N LEU A 458 13.97 10.25 -7.08
CA LEU A 458 14.10 10.55 -8.51
C LEU A 458 15.42 10.03 -9.11
N VAL A 459 16.49 9.95 -8.33
CA VAL A 459 17.80 9.40 -8.74
C VAL A 459 17.76 7.87 -8.78
N ALA A 460 16.98 7.23 -7.91
CA ALA A 460 16.82 5.78 -7.88
C ALA A 460 15.96 5.21 -9.04
N LEU A 461 15.31 6.06 -9.84
CA LEU A 461 14.61 5.66 -11.05
C LEU A 461 15.61 5.33 -12.17
N ALA A 462 15.23 4.39 -13.05
CA ALA A 462 16.15 3.76 -14.00
C ALA A 462 16.75 4.75 -15.00
N ASP A 463 15.96 5.73 -15.44
CA ASP A 463 16.37 6.71 -16.44
C ASP A 463 15.62 8.04 -16.30
N ASP A 464 16.07 9.02 -17.09
CA ASP A 464 15.49 10.36 -17.16
C ASP A 464 14.02 10.39 -17.62
N ASP A 465 13.58 9.42 -18.41
CA ASP A 465 12.20 9.35 -18.90
C ASP A 465 11.27 8.78 -17.83
N GLU A 466 11.71 7.74 -17.11
CA GLU A 466 11.03 7.24 -15.92
C GLU A 466 10.89 8.34 -14.86
N ARG A 467 11.92 9.18 -14.68
CA ARG A 467 11.86 10.35 -13.79
C ARG A 467 10.82 11.37 -14.20
N ARG A 468 10.77 11.73 -15.50
CA ARG A 468 9.79 12.69 -16.01
C ARG A 468 8.38 12.14 -15.95
N GLU A 469 8.17 10.87 -16.31
CA GLU A 469 6.86 10.23 -16.21
C GLU A 469 6.37 10.10 -14.76
N ALA A 470 7.28 9.85 -13.80
CA ALA A 470 6.95 9.90 -12.36
C ALA A 470 6.52 11.31 -11.93
N LEU A 471 7.21 12.35 -12.39
CA LEU A 471 6.80 13.73 -12.12
C LEU A 471 5.48 14.09 -12.81
N GLU A 472 5.18 13.56 -14.00
CA GLU A 472 3.88 13.69 -14.66
C GLU A 472 2.73 13.02 -13.89
N LEU A 473 3.02 12.00 -13.07
CA LEU A 473 2.04 11.39 -12.15
C LEU A 473 1.78 12.26 -10.92
N ILE A 474 2.78 12.98 -10.41
CA ILE A 474 2.67 13.78 -9.19
C ILE A 474 2.15 15.20 -9.49
N GLU A 475 2.47 15.78 -10.64
CA GLU A 475 2.06 17.15 -11.04
C GLU A 475 0.55 17.41 -10.81
N PRO A 476 -0.39 16.50 -11.21
CA PRO A 476 -1.82 16.74 -11.01
C PRO A 476 -2.26 16.67 -9.55
N LEU A 477 -1.43 16.12 -8.65
CA LEU A 477 -1.69 16.01 -7.21
C LEU A 477 -1.40 17.31 -6.46
N ILE A 478 -1.01 18.38 -7.17
CA ILE A 478 -0.79 19.72 -6.61
C ILE A 478 -1.77 20.68 -7.30
N THR A 479 -2.53 21.42 -6.51
CA THR A 479 -3.43 22.46 -7.03
C THR A 479 -2.63 23.66 -7.55
N GLY A 480 -3.26 24.52 -8.36
CA GLY A 480 -2.62 25.77 -8.81
C GLY A 480 -2.21 26.71 -7.67
N SER A 481 -2.82 26.58 -6.48
CA SER A 481 -2.46 27.33 -5.27
C SER A 481 -1.36 26.65 -4.43
N GLY A 482 -0.79 25.54 -4.87
CA GLY A 482 0.27 24.83 -4.15
C GLY A 482 -0.22 24.04 -2.93
N THR A 483 -1.46 23.56 -2.95
CA THR A 483 -2.01 22.66 -1.92
C THR A 483 -2.21 21.26 -2.49
N ARG A 484 -2.48 20.28 -1.62
CA ARG A 484 -2.76 18.90 -2.07
C ARG A 484 -4.02 18.87 -2.94
N ASN A 485 -3.92 18.19 -4.06
CA ASN A 485 -5.05 17.81 -4.89
C ASN A 485 -5.25 16.29 -4.81
N ILE A 486 -6.48 15.86 -5.01
CA ILE A 486 -6.90 14.47 -4.90
C ILE A 486 -7.41 14.04 -6.28
N VAL A 487 -6.70 13.13 -6.92
CA VAL A 487 -6.93 12.76 -8.33
C VAL A 487 -7.24 11.28 -8.43
N GLU A 488 -8.21 10.92 -9.26
CA GLU A 488 -8.56 9.53 -9.50
C GLU A 488 -7.41 8.76 -10.16
N ARG A 489 -7.07 7.57 -9.63
CA ARG A 489 -6.03 6.67 -10.16
C ARG A 489 -6.20 6.43 -11.64
N ARG A 490 -7.43 6.21 -12.11
CA ARG A 490 -7.72 5.95 -13.53
C ARG A 490 -7.22 7.08 -14.43
N GLN A 491 -7.37 8.33 -14.01
CA GLN A 491 -6.92 9.51 -14.76
C GLN A 491 -5.39 9.62 -14.81
N LEU A 492 -4.73 9.18 -13.74
CA LEU A 492 -3.28 9.13 -13.67
C LEU A 492 -2.70 7.97 -14.47
N ILE A 493 -3.34 6.80 -14.49
CA ILE A 493 -2.84 5.60 -15.18
C ILE A 493 -3.16 5.62 -16.67
N HIS A 494 -4.42 5.89 -17.05
CA HIS A 494 -4.87 5.93 -18.44
C HIS A 494 -4.67 7.32 -19.07
N PHE A 495 -3.45 7.84 -18.94
CA PHE A 495 -3.06 9.06 -19.62
C PHE A 495 -2.93 8.79 -21.13
N PRO A 496 -3.47 9.64 -22.02
CA PRO A 496 -3.43 9.40 -23.46
C PRO A 496 -2.02 9.08 -23.98
N PHE A 497 -1.94 8.01 -24.76
CA PHE A 497 -0.71 7.51 -25.40
C PHE A 497 0.46 7.19 -24.45
N ARG A 498 0.19 6.93 -23.17
CA ARG A 498 1.16 6.36 -22.24
C ARG A 498 0.81 4.92 -21.92
N ASP A 499 1.83 4.11 -21.64
CA ASP A 499 1.63 2.72 -21.21
C ASP A 499 1.05 2.65 -19.79
N PRO A 500 -0.19 2.12 -19.63
CA PRO A 500 -0.80 1.93 -18.32
C PRO A 500 0.00 1.01 -17.40
N THR A 501 0.71 0.02 -17.96
CA THR A 501 1.48 -0.97 -17.19
C THR A 501 2.68 -0.32 -16.54
N ARG A 502 3.47 0.44 -17.32
CA ARG A 502 4.58 1.25 -16.82
C ARG A 502 4.13 2.27 -15.78
N ARG A 503 3.04 3.01 -16.05
CA ARG A 503 2.53 4.03 -15.11
C ARG A 503 2.01 3.41 -13.80
N THR A 504 1.45 2.21 -13.86
CA THR A 504 1.06 1.44 -12.67
C THR A 504 2.29 1.10 -11.83
N ALA A 505 3.33 0.54 -12.45
CA ALA A 505 4.57 0.22 -11.74
C ALA A 505 5.27 1.47 -11.15
N LEU A 506 5.25 2.60 -11.86
CA LEU A 506 5.76 3.88 -11.36
C LEU A 506 4.97 4.40 -10.17
N LEU A 507 3.64 4.32 -10.23
CA LEU A 507 2.79 4.69 -9.13
C LEU A 507 3.04 3.81 -7.90
N ASP A 508 3.21 2.51 -8.09
CA ASP A 508 3.53 1.59 -7.00
C ASP A 508 4.90 1.94 -6.36
N LYS A 509 5.90 2.36 -7.15
CA LYS A 509 7.17 2.89 -6.61
C LYS A 509 6.96 4.15 -5.74
N LEU A 510 6.08 5.08 -6.15
CA LEU A 510 5.75 6.27 -5.38
C LEU A 510 5.07 5.93 -4.05
N VAL A 511 4.13 4.99 -4.08
CA VAL A 511 3.42 4.49 -2.90
C VAL A 511 4.37 3.77 -1.95
N ASN A 512 5.24 2.89 -2.47
CA ASN A 512 6.22 2.14 -1.67
C ASN A 512 7.23 3.07 -0.97
N ARG A 513 7.50 4.24 -1.55
CA ARG A 513 8.34 5.27 -0.95
C ARG A 513 7.56 6.29 -0.11
N THR A 514 6.26 6.05 0.10
CA THR A 514 5.37 6.89 0.91
C THR A 514 5.28 8.36 0.43
N LEU A 515 5.58 8.62 -0.85
CA LEU A 515 5.44 9.95 -1.45
C LEU A 515 3.97 10.30 -1.74
N VAL A 516 3.21 9.28 -2.16
CA VAL A 516 1.77 9.38 -2.41
C VAL A 516 1.06 8.24 -1.69
N ARG A 517 -0.23 8.44 -1.42
CA ARG A 517 -1.11 7.41 -0.87
C ARG A 517 -2.33 7.23 -1.75
N ILE A 518 -2.86 6.01 -1.75
CA ILE A 518 -4.11 5.68 -2.43
C ILE A 518 -5.22 5.65 -1.40
N GLU A 519 -6.27 6.42 -1.65
CA GLU A 519 -7.49 6.45 -0.85
C GLU A 519 -8.67 6.01 -1.72
N PRO A 520 -9.34 4.90 -1.39
CA PRO A 520 -10.60 4.52 -2.03
C PRO A 520 -11.67 5.56 -1.65
N ARG A 521 -12.49 6.03 -2.59
CA ARG A 521 -13.64 6.91 -2.33
C ARG A 521 -14.74 6.66 -3.37
N LEU A 522 -16.00 6.57 -2.95
CA LEU A 522 -17.18 6.62 -3.83
C LEU A 522 -17.10 5.73 -5.10
N GLY A 523 -16.58 4.50 -5.03
CA GLY A 523 -16.46 3.67 -6.25
C GLY A 523 -15.10 3.66 -6.93
N GLY A 524 -14.23 4.62 -6.62
CA GLY A 524 -12.94 4.82 -7.28
C GLY A 524 -11.75 4.82 -6.32
N GLN A 525 -10.55 4.64 -6.88
CA GLN A 525 -9.30 4.85 -6.15
C GLN A 525 -8.80 6.26 -6.44
N PHE A 526 -8.55 7.05 -5.41
CA PHE A 526 -7.99 8.39 -5.50
C PHE A 526 -6.58 8.41 -4.95
N ILE A 527 -5.76 9.32 -5.46
CA ILE A 527 -4.36 9.47 -5.12
C ILE A 527 -4.14 10.87 -4.62
N GLU A 528 -3.37 11.00 -3.55
CA GLU A 528 -2.95 12.29 -3.01
C GLU A 528 -1.52 12.20 -2.46
N ILE A 529 -0.84 13.34 -2.35
CA ILE A 529 0.47 13.42 -1.70
C ILE A 529 0.29 13.15 -0.21
N THR A 530 1.15 12.30 0.37
CA THR A 530 1.04 11.89 1.77
C THR A 530 1.09 13.11 2.71
N HIS A 531 1.95 14.09 2.40
CA HIS A 531 2.24 15.26 3.22
C HIS A 531 2.40 16.57 2.42
N GLU A 532 1.81 17.67 2.89
CA GLU A 532 1.93 19.00 2.26
C GLU A 532 3.36 19.55 2.23
N PHE A 533 4.20 19.15 3.18
CA PHE A 533 5.59 19.59 3.25
C PHE A 533 6.44 19.10 2.06
N LEU A 534 5.99 18.10 1.31
CA LEU A 534 6.66 17.66 0.08
C LEU A 534 6.37 18.60 -1.11
N ILE A 535 5.31 19.41 -1.05
CA ILE A 535 4.86 20.20 -2.20
C ILE A 535 5.93 21.17 -2.70
N PRO A 536 6.62 21.96 -1.86
CA PRO A 536 7.66 22.87 -2.34
C PRO A 536 8.81 22.12 -3.05
N ALA A 537 9.27 21.01 -2.48
CA ALA A 537 10.31 20.17 -3.08
C ALA A 537 9.86 19.58 -4.42
N ILE A 538 8.59 19.15 -4.52
CA ILE A 538 8.01 18.67 -5.78
C ILE A 538 7.95 19.80 -6.81
N GLN A 539 7.50 21.00 -6.43
CA GLN A 539 7.44 22.16 -7.33
C GLN A 539 8.82 22.53 -7.87
N GLU A 540 9.87 22.51 -7.03
CA GLU A 540 11.25 22.69 -7.48
C GLU A 540 11.69 21.61 -8.47
N ALA A 541 11.37 20.34 -8.20
CA ALA A 541 11.69 19.23 -9.09
C ALA A 541 10.92 19.31 -10.42
N LEU A 542 9.64 19.70 -10.38
CA LEU A 542 8.82 19.97 -11.58
C LEU A 542 9.46 21.06 -12.43
N GLN A 543 9.91 22.16 -11.82
CA GLN A 543 10.64 23.20 -12.53
C GLN A 543 11.91 22.64 -13.17
N LYS A 544 12.78 22.03 -12.37
CA LYS A 544 14.09 21.56 -12.81
C LYS A 544 14.03 20.49 -13.93
N TYR A 545 13.19 19.48 -13.77
CA TYR A 545 13.22 18.28 -14.62
C TYR A 545 12.12 18.24 -15.69
N LEU A 546 10.97 18.87 -15.44
CA LEU A 546 9.88 18.95 -16.41
C LEU A 546 9.86 20.32 -17.10
N TYR A 547 9.56 21.41 -16.41
CA TYR A 547 9.29 22.71 -17.05
C TYR A 547 10.54 23.35 -17.67
N GLY A 548 11.72 23.12 -17.09
CA GLY A 548 12.99 23.62 -17.61
C GLY A 548 13.49 22.89 -18.86
N ASN A 549 12.94 21.71 -19.20
CA ASN A 549 13.30 20.98 -20.41
C ASN A 549 12.36 21.35 -21.57
N VAL A 550 12.81 22.29 -22.41
CA VAL A 550 12.02 22.81 -23.54
C VAL A 550 11.61 21.70 -24.52
N GLU A 551 12.52 20.80 -24.87
CA GLU A 551 12.22 19.69 -25.81
C GLU A 551 11.13 18.77 -25.26
N TYR A 552 11.21 18.44 -23.97
CA TYR A 552 10.20 17.60 -23.33
C TYR A 552 8.86 18.33 -23.18
N GLN A 553 8.86 19.62 -22.86
CA GLN A 553 7.61 20.40 -22.83
C GLN A 553 6.94 20.47 -24.20
N GLN A 554 7.71 20.71 -25.26
CA GLN A 554 7.21 20.67 -26.63
C GLN A 554 6.62 19.30 -26.97
N PHE A 555 7.27 18.21 -26.54
CA PHE A 555 6.73 16.86 -26.67
C PHE A 555 5.40 16.67 -25.94
N ARG A 556 5.28 17.13 -24.69
CA ARG A 556 4.02 17.04 -23.93
C ARG A 556 2.89 17.84 -24.57
N VAL A 557 3.19 19.03 -25.08
CA VAL A 557 2.22 19.86 -25.80
C VAL A 557 1.75 19.16 -27.08
N ALA A 558 2.68 18.62 -27.88
CA ALA A 558 2.33 17.86 -29.09
C ALA A 558 1.51 16.61 -28.76
N LEU A 559 1.82 15.91 -27.66
CA LEU A 559 1.07 14.73 -27.21
C LEU A 559 -0.34 15.08 -26.73
N ARG A 560 -0.51 16.21 -26.03
CA ARG A 560 -1.83 16.73 -25.61
C ARG A 560 -2.66 17.17 -26.83
N ALA A 561 -2.07 17.90 -27.78
CA ALA A 561 -2.74 18.29 -29.01
C ALA A 561 -3.22 17.07 -29.81
N LEU A 562 -2.39 16.04 -29.92
CA LEU A 562 -2.77 14.76 -30.54
C LEU A 562 -3.95 14.10 -29.80
N ALA A 563 -3.96 14.13 -28.47
CA ALA A 563 -5.02 13.53 -27.66
C ALA A 563 -6.34 14.31 -27.74
N GLU A 564 -6.28 15.64 -27.77
CA GLU A 564 -7.43 16.52 -27.99
C GLU A 564 -8.04 16.27 -29.37
N SER A 565 -7.20 16.16 -30.39
CA SER A 565 -7.62 15.86 -31.77
C SER A 565 -8.32 14.49 -31.91
N GLN A 566 -7.92 13.51 -31.09
CA GLN A 566 -8.59 12.21 -31.07
C GLN A 566 -10.00 12.28 -30.46
N ARG A 567 -10.25 13.22 -29.54
CA ARG A 567 -11.55 13.37 -28.86
C ARG A 567 -12.59 14.08 -29.71
N ASP A 568 -12.18 14.89 -30.69
CA ASP A 568 -13.08 15.57 -31.63
C ASP A 568 -12.72 15.25 -33.10
N PRO A 569 -13.12 14.07 -33.60
CA PRO A 569 -12.78 13.63 -34.95
C PRO A 569 -13.44 14.46 -36.06
N ALA A 570 -14.52 15.18 -35.74
CA ALA A 570 -15.32 15.94 -36.70
C ALA A 570 -14.57 17.16 -37.24
N ALA A 571 -13.58 17.67 -36.50
CA ALA A 571 -12.68 18.74 -36.94
C ALA A 571 -11.52 18.25 -37.84
N SER A 572 -11.27 16.93 -37.92
CA SER A 572 -10.03 16.32 -38.45
C SER A 572 -10.19 15.61 -39.81
N ALA A 573 -11.35 15.70 -40.47
CA ALA A 573 -11.71 14.77 -41.54
C ALA A 573 -10.95 14.95 -42.87
N THR A 574 -10.22 16.05 -43.08
CA THR A 574 -9.67 16.39 -44.41
C THR A 574 -8.19 16.80 -44.48
N ASP A 575 -7.54 17.19 -43.37
CA ASP A 575 -6.11 17.56 -43.33
C ASP A 575 -5.39 16.92 -42.13
N SER A 576 -4.07 16.72 -42.23
CA SER A 576 -3.27 16.28 -41.07
C SER A 576 -3.33 17.32 -39.96
N VAL A 577 -3.81 16.92 -38.79
CA VAL A 577 -3.93 17.82 -37.61
C VAL A 577 -2.58 18.12 -36.98
N ILE A 578 -1.56 17.31 -37.30
CA ILE A 578 -0.21 17.42 -36.75
C ILE A 578 0.63 18.28 -37.68
N ASN A 579 1.06 19.46 -37.23
CA ASN A 579 1.92 20.31 -38.03
C ASN A 579 3.37 19.75 -38.12
N ARG A 580 4.19 20.31 -39.01
CA ARG A 580 5.58 19.86 -39.24
C ARG A 580 6.43 19.80 -37.96
N ALA A 581 6.27 20.76 -37.04
CA ALA A 581 7.06 20.80 -35.80
C ALA A 581 6.61 19.70 -34.83
N GLU A 582 5.30 19.57 -34.62
CA GLU A 582 4.71 18.50 -33.80
C GLU A 582 5.08 17.12 -34.32
N PHE A 583 5.02 16.90 -35.64
CA PHE A 583 5.42 15.65 -36.26
C PHE A 583 6.88 15.31 -35.95
N ALA A 584 7.79 16.28 -36.14
CA ALA A 584 9.21 16.06 -35.87
C ALA A 584 9.49 15.72 -34.40
N ILE A 585 8.78 16.37 -33.48
CA ILE A 585 8.92 16.14 -32.03
C ILE A 585 8.35 14.76 -31.64
N LEU A 586 7.15 14.42 -32.13
CA LEU A 586 6.51 13.13 -31.87
C LEU A 586 7.30 11.97 -32.47
N ASP A 587 7.82 12.11 -33.70
CA ASP A 587 8.65 11.10 -34.35
C ASP A 587 9.97 10.86 -33.60
N ARG A 588 10.64 11.94 -33.17
CA ARG A 588 11.86 11.84 -32.36
C ARG A 588 11.61 11.10 -31.04
N ASN A 589 10.44 11.29 -30.45
CA ASN A 589 10.04 10.68 -29.18
C ASN A 589 9.16 9.43 -29.36
N ARG A 590 9.10 8.82 -30.55
CA ARG A 590 8.17 7.73 -30.89
C ARG A 590 8.23 6.51 -29.98
N GLN A 591 9.40 6.24 -29.38
CA GLN A 591 9.60 5.13 -28.43
C GLN A 591 8.97 5.40 -27.05
N ARG A 592 8.63 6.66 -26.74
CA ARG A 592 8.03 7.08 -25.45
C ARG A 592 6.51 7.10 -25.48
N VAL A 593 5.91 6.73 -26.61
CA VAL A 593 4.50 6.90 -26.90
C VAL A 593 3.90 5.53 -27.22
N GLN A 594 2.80 5.20 -26.57
CA GLN A 594 1.99 4.03 -26.91
C GLN A 594 1.01 4.40 -28.01
N TRP A 595 1.34 4.00 -29.24
CA TRP A 595 0.56 4.34 -30.43
C TRP A 595 -0.66 3.44 -30.59
N ASN A 596 -1.81 4.05 -30.91
CA ASN A 596 -3.00 3.35 -31.39
C ASN A 596 -3.14 3.52 -32.91
N GLY A 597 -4.00 2.74 -33.56
CA GLY A 597 -4.13 2.74 -35.02
C GLY A 597 -4.44 4.12 -35.62
N TRP A 598 -5.30 4.90 -34.96
CA TRP A 598 -5.62 6.25 -35.39
C TRP A 598 -4.39 7.18 -35.32
N ALA A 599 -3.63 7.15 -34.23
CA ALA A 599 -2.46 8.01 -34.07
C ALA A 599 -1.32 7.63 -35.03
N VAL A 600 -1.13 6.33 -35.32
CA VAL A 600 -0.20 5.88 -36.37
C VAL A 600 -0.63 6.42 -37.74
N GLU A 601 -1.93 6.38 -38.05
CA GLU A 601 -2.47 6.96 -39.29
C GLU A 601 -2.21 8.47 -39.37
N GLN A 602 -2.40 9.21 -38.27
CA GLN A 602 -2.10 10.65 -38.23
C GLN A 602 -0.60 10.94 -38.44
N MET A 603 0.30 10.14 -37.85
CA MET A 603 1.74 10.26 -38.08
C MET A 603 2.12 9.98 -39.54
N LEU A 604 1.51 8.98 -40.18
CA LEU A 604 1.72 8.70 -41.61
C LEU A 604 1.21 9.85 -42.50
N ARG A 605 0.03 10.40 -42.21
CA ARG A 605 -0.53 11.56 -42.93
C ARG A 605 0.34 12.80 -42.78
N ALA A 606 0.82 13.08 -41.56
CA ALA A 606 1.74 14.18 -41.29
C ALA A 606 3.06 14.01 -42.04
N TRP A 607 3.60 12.79 -42.11
CA TRP A 607 4.76 12.47 -42.93
C TRP A 607 4.51 12.71 -44.42
N LEU A 608 3.35 12.34 -44.97
CA LEU A 608 3.01 12.61 -46.37
C LEU A 608 2.90 14.11 -46.68
N CYS A 609 2.38 14.91 -45.73
CA CYS A 609 2.19 16.35 -45.92
C CYS A 609 3.46 17.17 -45.69
N HIS A 610 4.34 16.72 -44.80
CA HIS A 610 5.49 17.49 -44.31
C HIS A 610 6.84 16.81 -44.52
N GLY A 611 6.87 15.57 -44.98
CA GLY A 611 8.07 14.79 -45.25
C GLY A 611 8.80 15.31 -46.48
N SER A 612 10.08 15.65 -46.34
CA SER A 612 10.92 16.10 -47.45
C SER A 612 12.36 15.64 -47.22
N GLY A 613 12.91 14.82 -48.13
CA GLY A 613 14.36 14.53 -48.24
C GLY A 613 14.81 13.11 -47.89
N GLY A 614 15.98 12.70 -48.41
CA GLY A 614 16.51 11.33 -48.46
C GLY A 614 16.91 10.65 -47.12
N GLU A 615 16.89 11.35 -45.99
CA GLU A 615 17.13 10.77 -44.65
C GLU A 615 15.90 10.05 -44.07
N GLN A 616 14.75 10.05 -44.76
CA GLN A 616 13.44 9.65 -44.24
C GLN A 616 13.01 8.19 -44.45
N ARG A 617 13.78 7.34 -45.15
CA ARG A 617 13.40 5.93 -45.36
C ARG A 617 13.20 5.14 -44.06
N PRO A 618 14.03 5.31 -43.01
CA PRO A 618 13.83 4.60 -41.73
C PRO A 618 12.58 5.06 -40.98
N THR A 619 12.27 6.36 -41.00
CA THR A 619 11.07 6.93 -40.35
C THR A 619 9.80 6.45 -41.03
N LEU A 620 9.71 6.53 -42.36
CA LEU A 620 8.57 6.01 -43.12
C LEU A 620 8.37 4.51 -42.86
N ARG A 621 9.47 3.73 -42.88
CA ARG A 621 9.42 2.29 -42.64
C ARG A 621 8.86 1.96 -41.25
N TYR A 622 9.33 2.66 -40.21
CA TYR A 622 8.81 2.48 -38.85
C TYR A 622 7.29 2.66 -38.78
N TRP A 623 6.76 3.75 -39.35
CA TRP A 623 5.33 4.04 -39.28
C TRP A 623 4.48 3.10 -40.14
N LEU A 624 4.99 2.63 -41.29
CA LEU A 624 4.34 1.61 -42.11
C LEU A 624 4.28 0.26 -41.39
N ASP A 625 5.38 -0.16 -40.75
CA ASP A 625 5.44 -1.40 -39.97
C ASP A 625 4.46 -1.35 -38.78
N ALA A 626 4.38 -0.20 -38.09
CA ALA A 626 3.41 0.02 -37.00
C ALA A 626 1.95 -0.07 -37.47
N ALA A 627 1.63 0.41 -38.67
CA ALA A 627 0.28 0.38 -39.23
C ALA A 627 -0.17 -1.05 -39.61
N ASN A 628 0.75 -1.88 -40.10
CA ASN A 628 0.44 -3.25 -40.51
C ASN A 628 0.14 -4.19 -39.33
N GLY A 629 0.60 -3.87 -38.11
CA GLY A 629 0.34 -4.69 -36.92
C GLY A 629 -1.09 -4.61 -36.34
N LEU A 630 -2.01 -3.80 -36.88
CA LEU A 630 -3.24 -3.36 -36.18
C LEU A 630 -4.61 -3.57 -36.90
N ALA A 631 -4.73 -4.24 -38.07
CA ALA A 631 -5.97 -4.25 -38.88
C ALA A 631 -6.86 -5.53 -38.84
N ALA A 632 -8.21 -5.36 -38.85
CA ALA A 632 -9.28 -6.40 -39.01
C ALA A 632 -10.33 -5.99 -40.10
N ILE A 633 -11.03 -6.95 -40.75
CA ILE A 633 -11.62 -6.88 -42.13
C ILE A 633 -13.18 -6.76 -42.19
N ALA A 634 -13.77 -6.12 -43.23
CA ALA A 634 -15.22 -6.05 -43.58
C ALA A 634 -15.52 -6.37 -45.08
N ASP A 635 -16.78 -6.72 -45.46
CA ASP A 635 -17.22 -7.43 -46.72
C ASP A 635 -17.75 -6.59 -47.94
N LEU A 636 -17.72 -7.18 -49.15
CA LEU A 636 -17.70 -6.60 -50.51
C LEU A 636 -18.98 -5.93 -51.03
N GLY A 637 -20.14 -6.44 -50.64
CA GLY A 637 -21.43 -5.99 -51.20
C GLY A 637 -21.73 -4.53 -50.85
N THR A 638 -21.36 -4.12 -49.64
CA THR A 638 -21.58 -2.77 -49.08
C THR A 638 -20.75 -1.70 -49.77
N ILE A 639 -19.57 -2.09 -50.26
CA ILE A 639 -18.58 -1.23 -50.93
C ILE A 639 -19.13 -0.70 -52.25
N ARG A 640 -19.76 -1.61 -53.00
CA ARG A 640 -20.19 -1.37 -54.37
C ARG A 640 -21.38 -0.39 -54.43
N GLN A 641 -22.28 -0.46 -53.45
CA GLN A 641 -23.38 0.50 -53.31
C GLN A 641 -22.88 1.93 -53.03
N ARG A 642 -21.76 2.09 -52.32
CA ARG A 642 -21.16 3.40 -52.05
C ARG A 642 -20.48 4.01 -53.27
N LEU A 643 -19.83 3.19 -54.11
CA LEU A 643 -19.17 3.67 -55.34
C LEU A 643 -20.18 4.13 -56.40
N ALA A 644 -21.26 3.39 -56.62
CA ALA A 644 -22.26 3.71 -57.64
C ALA A 644 -23.07 4.98 -57.33
N GLY A 645 -23.17 5.38 -56.06
CA GLY A 645 -23.87 6.60 -55.63
C GLY A 645 -23.06 7.90 -55.78
N SER A 646 -21.76 7.83 -56.06
CA SER A 646 -20.85 8.99 -56.08
C SER A 646 -20.48 9.41 -57.50
N ALA A 647 -21.48 9.77 -58.31
CA ALA A 647 -21.25 10.45 -59.59
C ALA A 647 -20.80 11.93 -59.41
N ALA A 648 -20.61 12.40 -58.17
CA ALA A 648 -20.09 13.73 -57.86
C ALA A 648 -19.48 13.81 -56.44
N GLY A 649 -18.22 13.36 -56.25
CA GLY A 649 -17.44 13.60 -55.02
C GLY A 649 -16.37 12.52 -54.71
N PRO A 650 -15.30 12.82 -53.92
CA PRO A 650 -14.18 11.92 -53.70
C PRO A 650 -14.44 10.96 -52.53
N GLY A 651 -15.02 9.79 -52.80
CA GLY A 651 -15.04 8.68 -51.83
C GLY A 651 -13.80 7.79 -51.99
N PHE A 652 -13.03 7.57 -50.92
CA PHE A 652 -11.87 6.66 -50.92
C PHE A 652 -12.20 5.29 -50.32
N LEU A 653 -11.84 4.22 -51.02
CA LEU A 653 -12.12 2.81 -50.65
C LEU A 653 -11.20 2.33 -49.53
N SER A 654 -11.76 1.67 -48.52
CA SER A 654 -11.03 1.15 -47.36
C SER A 654 -10.12 -0.02 -47.73
N ARG A 655 -9.12 -0.32 -46.90
CA ARG A 655 -8.10 -1.33 -47.22
C ARG A 655 -8.67 -2.75 -47.44
N PRO A 656 -9.56 -3.27 -46.58
CA PRO A 656 -10.23 -4.55 -46.87
C PRO A 656 -11.11 -4.50 -48.13
N GLU A 657 -11.66 -3.32 -48.47
CA GLU A 657 -12.45 -3.12 -49.68
C GLU A 657 -11.59 -3.25 -50.95
N LEU A 658 -10.39 -2.66 -50.91
CA LEU A 658 -9.39 -2.72 -51.97
C LEU A 658 -8.82 -4.13 -52.16
N GLN A 659 -8.52 -4.85 -51.08
CA GLN A 659 -8.03 -6.22 -51.14
C GLN A 659 -9.03 -7.17 -51.79
N GLN A 660 -10.32 -7.00 -51.47
CA GLN A 660 -11.39 -7.81 -52.05
C GLN A 660 -11.63 -7.47 -53.54
N ILE A 661 -11.45 -6.20 -53.94
CA ILE A 661 -11.50 -5.75 -55.35
C ILE A 661 -10.30 -6.32 -56.14
N ASN A 662 -9.08 -6.22 -55.59
CA ASN A 662 -7.87 -6.72 -56.24
C ASN A 662 -7.87 -8.24 -56.40
N ALA A 663 -8.42 -8.97 -55.43
CA ALA A 663 -8.57 -10.42 -55.50
C ALA A 663 -9.52 -10.89 -56.62
N ASN A 664 -10.39 -10.02 -57.14
CA ASN A 664 -11.40 -10.36 -58.16
C ASN A 664 -11.24 -9.57 -59.47
N ARG A 665 -10.17 -8.78 -59.63
CA ARG A 665 -10.00 -7.81 -60.71
C ARG A 665 -10.03 -8.36 -62.13
N ASP A 666 -9.63 -9.62 -62.34
CA ASP A 666 -9.59 -10.25 -63.66
C ASP A 666 -10.95 -10.86 -64.07
N ARG A 667 -11.89 -10.97 -63.12
CA ARG A 667 -13.20 -11.60 -63.34
C ARG A 667 -14.31 -10.60 -63.61
N GLN A 668 -14.01 -9.30 -63.57
CA GLN A 668 -15.02 -8.25 -63.68
C GLN A 668 -14.47 -6.99 -64.35
N ALA A 669 -15.26 -6.38 -65.23
CA ALA A 669 -14.88 -5.14 -65.91
C ALA A 669 -15.29 -3.91 -65.08
N PHE A 670 -14.36 -2.95 -64.95
CA PHE A 670 -14.56 -1.67 -64.26
C PHE A 670 -14.63 -0.53 -65.26
N THR A 671 -15.48 0.47 -64.99
CA THR A 671 -15.59 1.70 -65.79
C THR A 671 -14.36 2.62 -65.58
N PRO A 672 -14.06 3.53 -66.52
CA PRO A 672 -12.89 4.42 -66.39
C PRO A 672 -12.88 5.27 -65.11
N ALA A 673 -14.06 5.73 -64.67
CA ALA A 673 -14.20 6.51 -63.44
C ALA A 673 -13.93 5.66 -62.18
N GLU A 674 -14.41 4.41 -62.15
CA GLU A 674 -14.15 3.48 -61.06
C GLU A 674 -12.65 3.13 -60.97
N ARG A 675 -11.98 2.91 -62.10
CA ARG A 675 -10.53 2.64 -62.15
C ARG A 675 -9.72 3.79 -61.56
N GLN A 676 -10.07 5.03 -61.87
CA GLN A 676 -9.42 6.20 -61.28
C GLN A 676 -9.66 6.32 -59.78
N ALA A 677 -10.87 6.01 -59.31
CA ALA A 677 -11.19 6.04 -57.88
C ALA A 677 -10.47 4.93 -57.11
N ILE A 678 -10.38 3.72 -57.69
CA ILE A 678 -9.61 2.59 -57.15
C ILE A 678 -8.13 2.95 -57.08
N LEU A 679 -7.53 3.42 -58.19
CA LEU A 679 -6.12 3.81 -58.22
C LEU A 679 -5.79 4.91 -57.20
N ARG A 680 -6.64 5.93 -57.07
CA ARG A 680 -6.44 6.98 -56.06
C ARG A 680 -6.53 6.43 -54.65
N SER A 681 -7.45 5.49 -54.39
CA SER A 681 -7.61 4.85 -53.08
C SER A 681 -6.43 3.92 -52.77
N GLU A 682 -5.93 3.18 -53.76
CA GLU A 682 -4.71 2.37 -53.70
C GLU A 682 -3.49 3.23 -53.42
N LEU A 683 -3.28 4.33 -54.15
CA LEU A 683 -2.15 5.23 -53.91
C LEU A 683 -2.17 5.86 -52.51
N LEU A 684 -3.36 6.02 -51.92
CA LEU A 684 -3.53 6.60 -50.60
C LEU A 684 -3.39 5.57 -49.47
N ARG A 685 -3.53 4.26 -49.77
CA ARG A 685 -3.70 3.21 -48.75
C ARG A 685 -2.88 1.93 -48.96
N ALA A 686 -2.22 1.76 -50.11
CA ALA A 686 -1.48 0.56 -50.47
C ALA A 686 -0.18 0.42 -49.69
N THR A 687 0.21 -0.83 -49.45
CA THR A 687 1.50 -1.17 -48.87
C THR A 687 2.46 -1.78 -49.89
N ALA A 688 3.71 -2.03 -49.48
CA ALA A 688 4.79 -2.42 -50.40
C ALA A 688 4.54 -3.76 -51.13
N GLU A 689 3.79 -4.69 -50.54
CA GLU A 689 3.37 -5.96 -51.15
C GLU A 689 2.26 -5.76 -52.20
N GLU A 690 1.47 -4.70 -52.05
CA GLU A 690 0.37 -4.29 -52.93
C GLU A 690 0.86 -3.33 -54.04
N HIS A 691 2.17 -3.06 -54.15
CA HIS A 691 2.76 -2.27 -55.24
C HIS A 691 2.55 -2.89 -56.62
N ALA A 692 2.32 -4.20 -56.72
CA ALA A 692 1.91 -4.83 -57.96
C ALA A 692 0.49 -4.38 -58.36
N ASP A 693 -0.39 -4.14 -57.39
CA ASP A 693 -1.77 -3.72 -57.61
C ASP A 693 -1.83 -2.23 -57.94
N VAL A 694 -1.06 -1.40 -57.23
CA VAL A 694 -0.85 0.01 -57.61
C VAL A 694 -0.29 0.10 -59.03
N ARG A 695 0.72 -0.69 -59.40
CA ARG A 695 1.28 -0.71 -60.76
C ARG A 695 0.27 -1.18 -61.81
N HIS A 696 -0.49 -2.23 -61.49
CA HIS A 696 -1.55 -2.76 -62.35
C HIS A 696 -2.62 -1.70 -62.63
N TRP A 697 -3.16 -1.06 -61.59
CA TRP A 697 -4.17 -0.02 -61.75
C TRP A 697 -3.61 1.27 -62.38
N THR A 698 -2.34 1.58 -62.15
CA THR A 698 -1.65 2.68 -62.85
C THR A 698 -1.63 2.43 -64.35
N GLN A 699 -1.29 1.21 -64.80
CA GLN A 699 -1.32 0.84 -66.22
C GLN A 699 -2.73 0.86 -66.81
N GLN A 700 -3.73 0.35 -66.08
CA GLN A 700 -5.14 0.30 -66.52
C GLN A 700 -5.83 1.66 -66.62
N VAL A 701 -5.28 2.70 -65.98
CA VAL A 701 -5.74 4.10 -66.11
C VAL A 701 -4.97 4.85 -67.20
N MET A 702 -3.77 4.40 -67.56
CA MET A 702 -2.95 4.99 -68.63
C MET A 702 -3.27 4.44 -70.03
N GLN A 703 -3.88 3.26 -70.13
CA GLN A 703 -4.52 2.72 -71.35
C GLN A 703 -5.91 3.32 -71.52
#